data_AF-A0A968T1U3-F1
#
_entry.id   AF-A0A968T1U3-F1
#
_cell.length_a   1.000
_cell.length_b   1.000
_cell.length_c   1.000
_cell.angle_alpha   90.00
_cell.angle_beta   90.00
_cell.angle_gamma   90.00
#
_symmetry.space_group_name_H-M   'P 1'
#
loop_
_entity.id
_entity.type
_entity.pdbx_description
1 polymer ?
#
loop_
_entity_poly.entity_id
_entity_poly.type
_entity_poly.pdbx_seq_one_letter_code
_entity_poly.pdbx_strand_id
1 'polypeptide(L)'
;MSVPEPLISGADTPLVPPLLLHAGSLTMQYAAGDLRYVRHGTQELVRRIYVAVRDHNWGTVPASLSDEQIEVGADFFRISYIARHREGPLDFAWRAVLHGAEDGTLRFDMDGLAQTTFLRNRIGFCILYPAALAGTRVRIEHSDASINEAQLPVRIVAAQPVPQFDDLRALHVPLATGGRLIVRTAGDIFEMEDQRNWTDASFKVFCTPLRLPYPVEVAAGTQIQQTVTIAKHSGLSIQEPEAALGDARREMSTRHNLPSSRDTPQLMDAVPPLTFAIDAQRMIAALPSIGLGLPYAEPALGDEELALLRLLRPAHLRVDLNLADATHPALLERASVASEALDTALEIALLLDSAAARAELLALRAQLDTLRLPVARWLIFSRERPVTPPQLVILARELLADYAPNALFGGGSNSDYIFVDRSVPLPAALDALSVAINPQVHAFDNDSLVETLAAQGILVADARHYASDRPVIVSPVTLRPRFNPYATAEVRSKESGGRIKRLSNGNHIETQLPSSVDRRQPSLFAAAWTLGSLKYLGLGGARSATYYETHGMRGVLVSAVRSEDLGISGAGTPLSRLFSVSGSAVFPLFHVLADVAGIRAAALVAADSSEPLLIDGLALAWPGGLRVLLANMSARPQRVRVAGLAERAMLRLLNSDVLAEAMQTRWCGVNAAKRL
;
A
#
# COMPACT_ATOMS: atom_id res chain seq x y z
N MET A 1 -0.26 0.09 32.57
CA MET A 1 0.21 0.53 31.24
C MET A 1 -0.81 0.03 30.24
N SER A 2 -1.46 0.92 29.47
CA SER A 2 -2.32 0.48 28.38
C SER A 2 -1.43 -0.13 27.31
N VAL A 3 -1.54 -1.44 27.10
CA VAL A 3 -0.92 -2.10 25.94
C VAL A 3 -1.54 -1.46 24.69
N PRO A 4 -0.74 -1.06 23.68
CA PRO A 4 -1.31 -0.60 22.41
C PRO A 4 -2.30 -1.64 21.89
N GLU A 5 -3.42 -1.23 21.30
CA GLU A 5 -4.28 -2.19 20.61
C GLU A 5 -3.42 -2.98 19.61
N PRO A 6 -3.44 -4.33 19.64
CA PRO A 6 -2.54 -5.14 18.82
C PRO A 6 -2.78 -4.93 17.31
N LEU A 7 -3.91 -4.35 16.94
CA LEU A 7 -4.32 -4.01 15.59
C LEU A 7 -4.76 -2.56 15.54
N ILE A 8 -3.88 -1.69 15.06
CA ILE A 8 -4.20 -0.29 14.79
C ILE A 8 -4.76 -0.24 13.36
N SER A 9 -5.98 0.26 13.15
CA SER A 9 -6.47 0.57 11.78
C SER A 9 -5.67 1.76 11.21
N GLY A 10 -5.77 2.08 9.92
CA GLY A 10 -5.15 3.31 9.37
C GLY A 10 -5.89 4.61 9.72
N ALA A 11 -7.12 4.50 10.26
CA ALA A 11 -8.07 5.60 10.50
C ALA A 11 -8.73 5.49 11.88
N ASP A 12 -9.26 6.58 12.45
CA ASP A 12 -9.86 6.63 13.81
C ASP A 12 -11.15 5.80 13.99
N THR A 13 -11.47 4.93 13.03
CA THR A 13 -12.62 4.04 13.04
C THR A 13 -12.24 2.64 13.54
N PRO A 14 -13.07 2.01 14.41
CA PRO A 14 -12.86 0.63 14.84
C PRO A 14 -12.80 -0.34 13.66
N LEU A 15 -11.99 -1.39 13.78
CA LEU A 15 -11.99 -2.50 12.81
C LEU A 15 -13.29 -3.30 12.98
N VAL A 16 -14.24 -3.11 12.07
CA VAL A 16 -15.46 -3.94 12.00
C VAL A 16 -15.15 -5.16 11.13
N PRO A 17 -15.32 -6.39 11.63
CA PRO A 17 -15.11 -7.57 10.80
C PRO A 17 -16.09 -7.58 9.63
N PRO A 18 -15.66 -7.96 8.41
CA PRO A 18 -16.54 -7.99 7.26
C PRO A 18 -17.63 -9.05 7.42
N LEU A 19 -18.79 -8.76 6.84
CA LEU A 19 -19.89 -9.70 6.69
C LEU A 19 -19.60 -10.61 5.49
N LEU A 20 -19.65 -11.93 5.70
CA LEU A 20 -19.54 -12.89 4.61
C LEU A 20 -20.89 -13.01 3.91
N LEU A 21 -20.89 -12.94 2.58
CA LEU A 21 -22.08 -12.94 1.75
C LEU A 21 -21.99 -14.00 0.65
N HIS A 22 -23.15 -14.54 0.29
CA HIS A 22 -23.33 -15.53 -0.76
C HIS A 22 -24.37 -15.06 -1.78
N ALA A 23 -24.11 -15.31 -3.05
CA ALA A 23 -25.08 -15.20 -4.14
C ALA A 23 -24.92 -16.44 -5.02
N GLY A 24 -25.77 -17.44 -4.78
CA GLY A 24 -25.55 -18.80 -5.29
C GLY A 24 -24.12 -19.27 -5.02
N SER A 25 -23.40 -19.66 -6.06
CA SER A 25 -22.01 -20.14 -5.96
C SER A 25 -20.93 -19.06 -5.79
N LEU A 26 -21.30 -17.77 -5.73
CA LEU A 26 -20.36 -16.69 -5.50
C LEU A 26 -20.25 -16.38 -4.00
N THR A 27 -19.03 -16.18 -3.53
CA THR A 27 -18.75 -15.74 -2.15
C THR A 27 -18.07 -14.38 -2.17
N MET A 28 -18.38 -13.52 -1.21
CA MET A 28 -17.80 -12.18 -1.11
C MET A 28 -17.85 -11.66 0.33
N GLN A 29 -17.23 -10.50 0.54
CA GLN A 29 -17.21 -9.79 1.82
C GLN A 29 -17.83 -8.42 1.67
N TYR A 30 -18.63 -8.00 2.66
CA TYR A 30 -19.17 -6.65 2.76
C TYR A 30 -18.63 -5.94 3.99
N ALA A 31 -18.12 -4.72 3.80
CA ALA A 31 -17.71 -3.86 4.91
C ALA A 31 -17.76 -2.39 4.48
N ALA A 32 -18.39 -1.54 5.31
CA ALA A 32 -18.42 -0.08 5.12
C ALA A 32 -18.84 0.38 3.71
N GLY A 33 -19.86 -0.28 3.13
CA GLY A 33 -20.38 0.04 1.80
C GLY A 33 -19.64 -0.61 0.63
N ASP A 34 -18.54 -1.32 0.89
CA ASP A 34 -17.76 -1.97 -0.15
C ASP A 34 -18.09 -3.46 -0.24
N LEU A 35 -18.08 -3.98 -1.47
CA LEU A 35 -17.94 -5.42 -1.72
C LEU A 35 -16.48 -5.74 -1.99
N ARG A 36 -15.94 -6.79 -1.36
CA ARG A 36 -14.59 -7.30 -1.58
C ARG A 36 -14.57 -8.78 -1.90
N TYR A 37 -13.54 -9.17 -2.65
CA TYR A 37 -13.17 -10.54 -2.94
C TYR A 37 -14.34 -11.40 -3.46
N VAL A 38 -14.99 -10.96 -4.53
CA VAL A 38 -15.99 -11.79 -5.23
C VAL A 38 -15.26 -12.98 -5.86
N ARG A 39 -15.53 -14.17 -5.33
CA ARG A 39 -14.90 -15.43 -5.73
C ARG A 39 -15.91 -16.41 -6.29
N HIS A 40 -15.43 -17.27 -7.19
CA HIS A 40 -16.10 -18.49 -7.59
C HIS A 40 -15.20 -19.68 -7.23
N GLY A 41 -15.57 -20.45 -6.19
CA GLY A 41 -14.66 -21.38 -5.55
C GLY A 41 -13.43 -20.64 -4.99
N THR A 42 -12.23 -21.08 -5.34
CA THR A 42 -10.97 -20.43 -4.92
C THR A 42 -10.53 -19.30 -5.85
N GLN A 43 -11.15 -19.16 -7.03
CA GLN A 43 -10.75 -18.13 -8.00
C GLN A 43 -11.35 -16.79 -7.60
N GLU A 44 -10.48 -15.81 -7.34
CA GLU A 44 -10.89 -14.42 -7.16
C GLU A 44 -11.07 -13.72 -8.50
N LEU A 45 -12.26 -13.14 -8.71
CA LEU A 45 -12.66 -12.53 -9.97
C LEU A 45 -12.78 -11.01 -9.88
N VAL A 46 -13.25 -10.49 -8.74
CA VAL A 46 -13.31 -9.05 -8.45
C VAL A 46 -12.78 -8.81 -7.05
N ARG A 47 -11.77 -7.95 -6.94
CA ARG A 47 -11.12 -7.56 -5.69
C ARG A 47 -11.98 -6.65 -4.85
N ARG A 48 -12.56 -5.61 -5.47
CA ARG A 48 -13.36 -4.62 -4.75
C ARG A 48 -14.34 -3.91 -5.67
N ILE A 49 -15.54 -3.60 -5.19
CA ILE A 49 -16.51 -2.71 -5.83
C ILE A 49 -16.89 -1.64 -4.80
N TYR A 50 -16.65 -0.38 -5.15
CA TYR A 50 -16.91 0.75 -4.27
C TYR A 50 -17.20 2.01 -5.09
N VAL A 51 -17.73 3.06 -4.44
CA VAL A 51 -17.92 4.37 -5.06
C VAL A 51 -16.83 5.32 -4.56
N ALA A 52 -16.17 6.02 -5.49
CA ALA A 52 -15.17 7.03 -5.16
C ALA A 52 -15.71 8.44 -5.46
N VAL A 53 -15.58 9.33 -4.48
CA VAL A 53 -15.82 10.78 -4.63
C VAL A 53 -14.49 11.50 -4.42
N ARG A 54 -14.00 12.16 -5.48
CA ARG A 54 -12.71 12.85 -5.51
C ARG A 54 -12.89 14.32 -5.84
N ASP A 55 -12.31 15.17 -5.00
CA ASP A 55 -12.30 16.62 -5.19
C ASP A 55 -11.37 17.04 -6.35
N HIS A 56 -11.25 18.35 -6.56
CA HIS A 56 -10.39 18.95 -7.59
C HIS A 56 -8.88 18.66 -7.44
N ASN A 57 -8.42 18.25 -6.25
CA ASN A 57 -7.02 17.91 -5.96
C ASN A 57 -6.77 16.40 -5.90
N TRP A 58 -7.71 15.58 -6.37
CA TRP A 58 -7.67 14.11 -6.24
C TRP A 58 -7.75 13.59 -4.79
N GLY A 59 -8.13 14.43 -3.82
CA GLY A 59 -8.43 14.00 -2.46
C GLY A 59 -9.68 13.12 -2.42
N THR A 60 -9.61 11.97 -1.73
CA THR A 60 -10.79 11.11 -1.49
C THR A 60 -11.62 11.69 -0.37
N VAL A 61 -12.86 12.07 -0.65
CA VAL A 61 -13.81 12.42 0.41
C VAL A 61 -14.45 11.13 0.93
N PRO A 62 -14.22 10.72 2.19
CA PRO A 62 -14.80 9.49 2.74
C PRO A 62 -16.32 9.61 2.87
N ALA A 63 -17.02 8.48 2.78
CA ALA A 63 -18.46 8.41 3.03
C ALA A 63 -18.75 8.27 4.54
N SER A 64 -19.78 8.95 5.03
CA SER A 64 -20.51 8.52 6.22
C SER A 64 -21.76 7.74 5.79
N LEU A 65 -21.95 6.55 6.37
CA LEU A 65 -23.11 5.71 6.07
C LEU A 65 -24.22 5.92 7.10
N SER A 66 -25.47 5.92 6.64
CA SER A 66 -26.67 5.93 7.47
C SER A 66 -27.75 5.02 6.88
N ASP A 67 -28.79 4.71 7.67
CA ASP A 67 -29.95 3.91 7.24
C ASP A 67 -29.57 2.56 6.62
N GLU A 68 -28.53 1.92 7.15
CA GLU A 68 -28.06 0.63 6.68
C GLU A 68 -29.05 -0.47 7.07
N GLN A 69 -29.57 -1.18 6.07
CA GLN A 69 -30.47 -2.32 6.18
C GLN A 69 -29.82 -3.51 5.49
N ILE A 70 -29.73 -4.62 6.20
CA ILE A 70 -29.04 -5.83 5.75
C ILE A 70 -29.96 -7.03 5.95
N GLU A 71 -30.23 -7.74 4.87
CA GLU A 71 -30.92 -9.03 4.83
C GLU A 71 -29.97 -10.05 4.20
N VAL A 72 -29.70 -11.15 4.88
CA VAL A 72 -28.80 -12.22 4.41
C VAL A 72 -29.51 -13.56 4.58
N GLY A 73 -29.66 -14.28 3.48
CA GLY A 73 -30.07 -15.68 3.44
C GLY A 73 -28.88 -16.61 3.24
N ALA A 74 -29.16 -17.89 2.94
CA ALA A 74 -28.12 -18.88 2.69
C ALA A 74 -27.34 -18.58 1.39
N ASP A 75 -28.07 -18.27 0.31
CA ASP A 75 -27.51 -18.07 -1.04
C ASP A 75 -27.92 -16.73 -1.65
N PHE A 76 -28.44 -15.80 -0.86
CA PHE A 76 -28.86 -14.47 -1.31
C PHE A 76 -28.59 -13.41 -0.24
N PHE A 77 -28.59 -12.14 -0.66
CA PHE A 77 -28.60 -11.01 0.26
C PHE A 77 -29.23 -9.76 -0.37
N ARG A 78 -29.68 -8.86 0.48
CA ARG A 78 -30.09 -7.51 0.10
C ARG A 78 -29.55 -6.50 1.11
N ILE A 79 -28.83 -5.50 0.62
CA ILE A 79 -28.28 -4.43 1.44
C ILE A 79 -28.70 -3.09 0.86
N SER A 80 -29.09 -2.13 1.70
CA SER A 80 -29.29 -0.74 1.28
C SER A 80 -28.81 0.21 2.36
N TYR A 81 -28.27 1.36 1.95
CA TYR A 81 -27.83 2.41 2.86
C TYR A 81 -27.83 3.76 2.14
N ILE A 82 -27.67 4.84 2.89
CA ILE A 82 -27.37 6.18 2.38
C ILE A 82 -25.92 6.50 2.68
N ALA A 83 -25.16 6.90 1.67
CA ALA A 83 -23.79 7.37 1.82
C ALA A 83 -23.73 8.87 1.56
N ARG A 84 -23.08 9.63 2.46
CA ARG A 84 -22.86 11.07 2.31
C ARG A 84 -21.38 11.41 2.35
N HIS A 85 -20.92 12.16 1.37
CA HIS A 85 -19.56 12.66 1.25
C HIS A 85 -19.59 14.17 1.48
N ARG A 86 -18.83 14.67 2.46
CA ARG A 86 -18.80 16.10 2.79
C ARG A 86 -17.39 16.59 3.11
N GLU A 87 -16.90 17.53 2.32
CA GLU A 87 -15.62 18.21 2.55
C GLU A 87 -15.61 19.57 1.84
N GLY A 88 -15.35 20.65 2.60
CA GLY A 88 -15.42 22.01 2.06
C GLY A 88 -16.77 22.29 1.36
N PRO A 89 -16.77 22.73 0.08
CA PRO A 89 -17.99 22.96 -0.68
C PRO A 89 -18.65 21.68 -1.20
N LEU A 90 -17.96 20.54 -1.20
CA LEU A 90 -18.48 19.27 -1.68
C LEU A 90 -19.47 18.69 -0.67
N ASP A 91 -20.72 18.49 -1.10
CA ASP A 91 -21.75 17.75 -0.36
C ASP A 91 -22.56 16.91 -1.36
N PHE A 92 -22.31 15.60 -1.35
CA PHE A 92 -22.93 14.64 -2.26
C PHE A 92 -23.48 13.47 -1.45
N ALA A 93 -24.76 13.15 -1.63
CA ALA A 93 -25.43 12.05 -0.95
C ALA A 93 -26.04 11.09 -1.97
N TRP A 94 -25.96 9.79 -1.71
CA TRP A 94 -26.50 8.77 -2.61
C TRP A 94 -27.07 7.57 -1.86
N ARG A 95 -28.08 6.95 -2.45
CA ARG A 95 -28.67 5.72 -1.96
C ARG A 95 -28.05 4.53 -2.66
N ALA A 96 -27.58 3.57 -1.88
CA ALA A 96 -27.11 2.28 -2.34
C ALA A 96 -28.24 1.25 -2.29
N VAL A 97 -28.32 0.41 -3.33
CA VAL A 97 -29.07 -0.85 -3.29
C VAL A 97 -28.18 -1.95 -3.84
N LEU A 98 -27.93 -2.94 -3.01
CA LEU A 98 -27.10 -4.10 -3.29
C LEU A 98 -27.98 -5.35 -3.20
N HIS A 99 -27.95 -6.18 -4.23
CA HIS A 99 -28.71 -7.42 -4.28
C HIS A 99 -27.85 -8.54 -4.83
N GLY A 100 -27.72 -9.63 -4.08
CA GLY A 100 -27.18 -10.89 -4.55
C GLY A 100 -28.29 -11.92 -4.60
N ALA A 101 -28.57 -12.44 -5.78
CA ALA A 101 -29.63 -13.42 -6.02
C ALA A 101 -29.10 -14.86 -5.92
N GLU A 102 -30.01 -15.82 -5.69
CA GLU A 102 -29.70 -17.25 -5.57
C GLU A 102 -29.06 -17.85 -6.84
N ASP A 103 -29.32 -17.27 -8.02
CA ASP A 103 -28.71 -17.69 -9.28
C ASP A 103 -27.23 -17.24 -9.43
N GLY A 104 -26.75 -16.39 -8.52
CA GLY A 104 -25.45 -15.76 -8.52
C GLY A 104 -25.36 -14.47 -9.32
N THR A 105 -26.48 -13.84 -9.63
CA THR A 105 -26.53 -12.47 -10.14
C THR A 105 -26.32 -11.47 -8.99
N LEU A 106 -25.38 -10.55 -9.15
CA LEU A 106 -25.18 -9.41 -8.25
C LEU A 106 -25.58 -8.11 -8.95
N ARG A 107 -26.23 -7.20 -8.24
CA ARG A 107 -26.54 -5.84 -8.69
C ARG A 107 -26.19 -4.82 -7.62
N PHE A 108 -25.47 -3.77 -8.00
CA PHE A 108 -25.10 -2.64 -7.16
C PHE A 108 -25.54 -1.33 -7.82
N ASP A 109 -26.56 -0.70 -7.26
CA ASP A 109 -27.09 0.57 -7.71
C ASP A 109 -26.62 1.73 -6.83
N MET A 110 -26.23 2.82 -7.47
CA MET A 110 -25.98 4.14 -6.87
C MET A 110 -26.99 5.13 -7.46
N ASP A 111 -27.78 5.77 -6.61
CA ASP A 111 -28.67 6.88 -6.98
C ASP A 111 -28.34 8.12 -6.14
N GLY A 112 -27.64 9.09 -6.74
CA GLY A 112 -27.00 10.20 -6.04
C GLY A 112 -27.49 11.58 -6.44
N LEU A 113 -27.38 12.53 -5.50
CA LEU A 113 -27.77 13.92 -5.64
C LEU A 113 -26.70 14.85 -5.06
N ALA A 114 -26.24 15.81 -5.87
CA ALA A 114 -25.41 16.92 -5.41
C ALA A 114 -26.23 17.90 -4.56
N GLN A 115 -25.90 18.03 -3.27
CA GLN A 115 -26.61 18.93 -2.35
C GLN A 115 -26.15 20.38 -2.51
N THR A 116 -24.91 20.57 -2.96
CA THR A 116 -24.26 21.86 -3.21
C THR A 116 -23.61 21.86 -4.60
N THR A 117 -23.17 23.04 -5.06
CA THR A 117 -22.32 23.16 -6.25
C THR A 117 -20.85 23.01 -5.85
N PHE A 118 -20.08 22.19 -6.56
CA PHE A 118 -18.66 21.95 -6.28
C PHE A 118 -17.88 21.46 -7.52
N LEU A 119 -16.54 21.47 -7.44
CA LEU A 119 -15.65 20.89 -8.44
C LEU A 119 -15.28 19.44 -8.08
N ARG A 120 -15.32 18.53 -9.06
CA ARG A 120 -14.89 17.13 -8.92
C ARG A 120 -13.82 16.74 -9.93
N ASN A 121 -12.97 15.78 -9.55
CA ASN A 121 -12.24 14.94 -10.50
C ASN A 121 -12.94 13.59 -10.70
N ARG A 122 -13.71 13.11 -9.71
CA ARG A 122 -14.43 11.83 -9.82
C ARG A 122 -15.67 11.75 -8.92
N ILE A 123 -16.73 11.16 -9.46
CA ILE A 123 -17.86 10.59 -8.71
C ILE A 123 -18.28 9.34 -9.48
N GLY A 124 -18.29 8.18 -8.84
CA GLY A 124 -18.85 6.96 -9.42
C GLY A 124 -18.13 5.69 -9.00
N PHE A 125 -18.58 4.56 -9.57
CA PHE A 125 -18.06 3.24 -9.27
C PHE A 125 -16.59 3.08 -9.70
N CYS A 126 -15.85 2.37 -8.85
CA CYS A 126 -14.55 1.80 -9.14
C CYS A 126 -14.65 0.28 -8.90
N ILE A 127 -14.24 -0.50 -9.90
CA ILE A 127 -14.23 -1.96 -9.87
C ILE A 127 -12.79 -2.42 -9.99
N LEU A 128 -12.28 -3.10 -8.97
CA LEU A 128 -10.92 -3.59 -8.91
C LEU A 128 -10.91 -5.07 -9.29
N TYR A 129 -10.08 -5.44 -10.26
CA TYR A 129 -9.78 -6.82 -10.63
C TYR A 129 -8.41 -7.20 -10.07
N PRO A 130 -8.24 -8.38 -9.45
CA PRO A 130 -6.98 -8.73 -8.81
C PRO A 130 -5.84 -8.85 -9.81
N ALA A 131 -4.64 -8.42 -9.43
CA ALA A 131 -3.43 -8.51 -10.26
C ALA A 131 -3.09 -9.95 -10.70
N ALA A 132 -3.59 -10.96 -9.98
CA ALA A 132 -3.48 -12.37 -10.35
C ALA A 132 -4.15 -12.71 -11.69
N LEU A 133 -5.04 -11.86 -12.21
CA LEU A 133 -5.64 -12.02 -13.53
C LEU A 133 -4.74 -11.53 -14.68
N ALA A 134 -3.56 -10.98 -14.41
CA ALA A 134 -2.61 -10.58 -15.44
C ALA A 134 -2.32 -11.72 -16.44
N GLY A 135 -2.32 -11.42 -17.74
CA GLY A 135 -2.19 -12.39 -18.82
C GLY A 135 -3.48 -13.13 -19.20
N THR A 136 -4.55 -13.01 -18.41
CA THR A 136 -5.84 -13.63 -18.72
C THR A 136 -6.45 -13.00 -19.96
N ARG A 137 -6.89 -13.83 -20.91
CA ARG A 137 -7.68 -13.38 -22.07
C ARG A 137 -9.11 -13.10 -21.64
N VAL A 138 -9.55 -11.87 -21.88
CA VAL A 138 -10.87 -11.34 -21.52
C VAL A 138 -11.58 -10.87 -22.78
N ARG A 139 -12.92 -10.91 -22.75
CA ARG A 139 -13.75 -10.26 -23.78
C ARG A 139 -14.27 -8.95 -23.21
N ILE A 140 -14.18 -7.89 -24.00
CA ILE A 140 -14.59 -6.55 -23.63
C ILE A 140 -15.76 -6.19 -24.54
N GLU A 141 -16.84 -5.69 -23.94
CA GLU A 141 -17.93 -5.06 -24.67
C GLU A 141 -17.77 -3.56 -24.50
N HIS A 142 -17.73 -2.81 -25.61
CA HIS A 142 -17.64 -1.37 -25.61
C HIS A 142 -19.03 -0.72 -25.61
N SER A 143 -19.06 0.59 -25.35
CA SER A 143 -20.30 1.37 -25.28
C SER A 143 -21.03 1.49 -26.62
N ASP A 144 -20.35 1.27 -27.75
CA ASP A 144 -20.91 1.20 -29.10
C ASP A 144 -21.37 -0.24 -29.47
N ALA A 145 -21.41 -1.15 -28.49
CA ALA A 145 -21.69 -2.58 -28.64
C ALA A 145 -20.65 -3.36 -29.46
N SER A 146 -19.55 -2.74 -29.88
CA SER A 146 -18.42 -3.47 -30.44
C SER A 146 -17.77 -4.35 -29.37
N ILE A 147 -17.13 -5.42 -29.82
CA ILE A 147 -16.56 -6.44 -28.96
C ILE A 147 -15.18 -6.79 -29.47
N ASN A 148 -14.21 -6.76 -28.58
CA ASN A 148 -12.88 -7.28 -28.82
C ASN A 148 -12.48 -8.28 -27.73
N GLU A 149 -11.45 -9.07 -28.02
CA GLU A 149 -10.74 -9.86 -27.03
C GLU A 149 -9.35 -9.26 -26.83
N ALA A 150 -8.95 -9.13 -25.56
CA ALA A 150 -7.63 -8.63 -25.18
C ALA A 150 -7.07 -9.47 -24.03
N GLN A 151 -5.79 -9.31 -23.73
CA GLN A 151 -5.20 -9.84 -22.50
C GLN A 151 -5.06 -8.72 -21.50
N LEU A 152 -5.40 -9.01 -20.23
CA LEU A 152 -4.97 -8.13 -19.14
C LEU A 152 -3.44 -8.05 -19.13
N PRO A 153 -2.83 -6.86 -19.04
CA PRO A 153 -1.39 -6.71 -19.18
C PRO A 153 -0.58 -7.56 -18.18
N VAL A 154 0.36 -8.36 -18.69
CA VAL A 154 1.35 -9.05 -17.84
C VAL A 154 2.32 -8.04 -17.23
N ARG A 155 2.83 -7.14 -18.08
CA ARG A 155 3.65 -5.99 -17.70
C ARG A 155 2.78 -4.85 -17.19
N ILE A 156 3.37 -3.97 -16.39
CA ILE A 156 2.69 -2.77 -15.90
C ILE A 156 2.54 -1.80 -17.09
N VAL A 157 1.37 -1.16 -17.18
CA VAL A 157 1.06 -0.19 -18.25
C VAL A 157 0.65 1.15 -17.67
N ALA A 158 1.48 2.18 -17.84
CA ALA A 158 1.17 3.54 -17.38
C ALA A 158 0.23 4.35 -18.29
N ALA A 159 -0.08 3.83 -19.47
CA ALA A 159 -1.08 4.44 -20.35
C ALA A 159 -2.45 4.41 -19.66
N GLN A 160 -3.16 5.52 -19.80
CA GLN A 160 -4.47 5.73 -19.19
C GLN A 160 -5.44 6.25 -20.26
N PRO A 161 -6.40 5.44 -20.71
CA PRO A 161 -6.64 4.06 -20.26
C PRO A 161 -5.57 3.06 -20.73
N VAL A 162 -5.59 1.87 -20.11
CA VAL A 162 -4.87 0.71 -20.64
C VAL A 162 -5.34 0.48 -22.10
N PRO A 163 -4.43 0.32 -23.08
CA PRO A 163 -4.82 0.20 -24.48
C PRO A 163 -5.84 -0.92 -24.71
N GLN A 164 -6.90 -0.64 -25.47
CA GLN A 164 -8.05 -1.52 -25.74
C GLN A 164 -9.09 -1.63 -24.61
N PHE A 165 -8.87 -0.98 -23.46
CA PHE A 165 -9.79 -0.97 -22.33
C PHE A 165 -10.41 0.42 -22.09
N ASP A 166 -10.56 1.19 -23.17
CA ASP A 166 -11.37 2.39 -23.25
C ASP A 166 -12.85 2.07 -23.51
N ASP A 167 -13.73 3.01 -23.14
CA ASP A 167 -15.17 2.99 -23.43
C ASP A 167 -15.90 1.68 -23.06
N LEU A 168 -15.45 1.06 -21.98
CA LEU A 168 -15.87 -0.24 -21.49
C LEU A 168 -17.32 -0.19 -20.98
N ARG A 169 -18.13 -1.12 -21.49
CA ARG A 169 -19.50 -1.41 -21.03
C ARG A 169 -19.58 -2.69 -20.21
N ALA A 170 -18.84 -3.72 -20.60
CA ALA A 170 -18.73 -4.95 -19.82
C ALA A 170 -17.37 -5.60 -19.98
N LEU A 171 -16.91 -6.28 -18.92
CA LEU A 171 -15.74 -7.13 -18.94
C LEU A 171 -16.14 -8.58 -18.65
N HIS A 172 -15.73 -9.50 -19.51
CA HIS A 172 -16.03 -10.92 -19.37
C HIS A 172 -14.76 -11.65 -18.95
N VAL A 173 -14.71 -12.10 -17.70
CA VAL A 173 -13.58 -12.78 -17.10
C VAL A 173 -13.82 -14.30 -17.14
N PRO A 174 -12.90 -15.13 -17.65
CA PRO A 174 -13.09 -16.57 -17.71
C PRO A 174 -13.12 -17.21 -16.30
N LEU A 175 -14.05 -18.15 -16.13
CA LEU A 175 -14.14 -18.97 -14.92
C LEU A 175 -13.26 -20.21 -15.06
N ALA A 176 -12.57 -20.60 -13.98
CA ALA A 176 -11.76 -21.82 -13.93
C ALA A 176 -12.58 -23.10 -14.21
N THR A 177 -13.87 -23.07 -13.91
CA THR A 177 -14.84 -24.16 -14.14
C THR A 177 -15.44 -24.15 -15.56
N GLY A 178 -15.03 -23.21 -16.42
CA GLY A 178 -15.65 -22.97 -17.72
C GLY A 178 -16.78 -21.92 -17.66
N GLY A 179 -17.02 -21.25 -18.79
CA GLY A 179 -17.90 -20.08 -18.86
C GLY A 179 -17.18 -18.77 -18.53
N ARG A 180 -17.95 -17.71 -18.30
CA ARG A 180 -17.43 -16.36 -17.99
C ARG A 180 -18.25 -15.69 -16.90
N LEU A 181 -17.60 -14.89 -16.06
CA LEU A 181 -18.24 -13.88 -15.23
C LEU A 181 -18.32 -12.58 -16.04
N ILE A 182 -19.51 -12.03 -16.20
CA ILE A 182 -19.75 -10.78 -16.93
C ILE A 182 -19.96 -9.68 -15.90
N VAL A 183 -19.11 -8.67 -15.91
CA VAL A 183 -19.25 -7.46 -15.08
C VAL A 183 -19.64 -6.31 -16.00
N ARG A 184 -20.90 -5.86 -15.90
CA ARG A 184 -21.48 -4.80 -16.73
C ARG A 184 -21.65 -3.51 -15.93
N THR A 185 -21.35 -2.38 -16.55
CA THR A 185 -21.51 -1.05 -15.96
C THR A 185 -22.54 -0.21 -16.72
N ALA A 186 -23.19 0.71 -16.01
CA ALA A 186 -24.11 1.68 -16.60
C ALA A 186 -24.06 3.01 -15.84
N GLY A 187 -24.48 4.08 -16.53
CA GLY A 187 -24.59 5.43 -15.97
C GLY A 187 -23.41 6.36 -16.23
N ASP A 188 -22.32 5.88 -16.83
CA ASP A 188 -21.19 6.70 -17.30
C ASP A 188 -20.34 5.89 -18.30
N ILE A 189 -19.29 6.50 -18.84
CA ILE A 189 -18.25 5.85 -19.63
C ILE A 189 -17.19 5.32 -18.67
N PHE A 190 -16.84 4.04 -18.81
CA PHE A 190 -15.82 3.41 -17.97
C PHE A 190 -14.57 3.08 -18.78
N GLU A 191 -13.43 3.11 -18.12
CA GLU A 191 -12.16 2.73 -18.72
C GLU A 191 -11.24 2.09 -17.67
N MET A 192 -10.19 1.40 -18.10
CA MET A 192 -9.27 0.69 -17.20
C MET A 192 -7.97 1.47 -16.95
N GLU A 193 -7.52 1.47 -15.70
CA GLU A 193 -6.19 1.86 -15.25
C GLU A 193 -5.49 0.65 -14.63
N ASP A 194 -4.20 0.52 -14.91
CA ASP A 194 -3.35 -0.44 -14.22
C ASP A 194 -2.80 0.19 -12.93
N GLN A 195 -3.39 -0.16 -11.78
CA GLN A 195 -3.00 0.43 -10.50
C GLN A 195 -1.72 -0.16 -9.91
N ARG A 196 -1.15 -1.19 -10.53
CA ARG A 196 0.15 -1.76 -10.11
C ARG A 196 1.29 -0.75 -10.22
N ASN A 197 1.10 0.29 -11.03
CA ASN A 197 1.91 1.51 -11.07
C ASN A 197 2.12 2.20 -9.70
N TRP A 198 1.22 1.98 -8.74
CA TRP A 198 1.27 2.50 -7.37
C TRP A 198 1.36 1.41 -6.31
N THR A 199 1.76 0.20 -6.71
CA THR A 199 1.75 -1.01 -5.88
C THR A 199 0.36 -1.48 -5.43
N ASP A 200 -0.74 -0.93 -5.94
CA ASP A 200 -2.03 -1.56 -5.71
C ASP A 200 -2.11 -2.84 -6.55
N ALA A 201 -2.51 -3.95 -5.92
CA ALA A 201 -2.56 -5.25 -6.59
C ALA A 201 -3.84 -5.43 -7.43
N SER A 202 -4.16 -4.44 -8.27
CA SER A 202 -5.38 -4.42 -9.07
C SER A 202 -5.26 -3.72 -10.42
N PHE A 203 -6.13 -4.15 -11.35
CA PHE A 203 -6.60 -3.33 -12.46
C PHE A 203 -7.89 -2.64 -12.04
N LYS A 204 -8.01 -1.33 -12.25
CA LYS A 204 -9.21 -0.58 -11.90
C LYS A 204 -9.99 -0.20 -13.14
N VAL A 205 -11.24 -0.65 -13.23
CA VAL A 205 -12.24 -0.05 -14.10
C VAL A 205 -12.91 1.10 -13.35
N PHE A 206 -12.93 2.29 -13.95
CA PHE A 206 -13.47 3.50 -13.33
C PHE A 206 -14.14 4.41 -14.34
N CYS A 207 -14.93 5.36 -13.83
CA CYS A 207 -15.46 6.51 -14.54
C CYS A 207 -15.10 7.80 -13.79
N THR A 208 -15.25 8.99 -14.36
CA THR A 208 -15.42 9.34 -15.78
C THR A 208 -14.01 9.31 -16.45
N PRO A 209 -13.87 9.07 -17.77
CA PRO A 209 -12.57 8.94 -18.43
C PRO A 209 -11.60 10.10 -18.17
N LEU A 210 -10.32 9.78 -17.95
CA LEU A 210 -9.26 10.76 -17.72
C LEU A 210 -8.91 11.58 -18.97
N ARG A 211 -9.35 11.15 -20.16
CA ARG A 211 -9.20 11.96 -21.39
C ARG A 211 -10.17 13.14 -21.46
N LEU A 212 -11.24 13.13 -20.66
CA LEU A 212 -12.21 14.23 -20.61
C LEU A 212 -11.72 15.32 -19.66
N PRO A 213 -12.18 16.58 -19.81
CA PRO A 213 -11.74 17.68 -18.93
C PRO A 213 -12.00 17.38 -17.45
N TYR A 214 -11.04 17.77 -16.59
CA TYR A 214 -11.19 17.81 -15.13
C TYR A 214 -10.26 18.88 -14.52
N PRO A 215 -10.60 19.45 -13.35
CA PRO A 215 -11.87 19.26 -12.62
C PRO A 215 -13.08 19.82 -13.38
N VAL A 216 -14.26 19.27 -13.13
CA VAL A 216 -15.55 19.76 -13.67
C VAL A 216 -16.49 20.19 -12.57
N GLU A 217 -17.31 21.21 -12.83
CA GLU A 217 -18.35 21.66 -11.91
C GLU A 217 -19.56 20.71 -11.93
N VAL A 218 -20.07 20.40 -10.74
CA VAL A 218 -21.34 19.71 -10.53
C VAL A 218 -22.26 20.69 -9.84
N ALA A 219 -23.34 21.10 -10.51
CA ALA A 219 -24.32 22.04 -9.96
C ALA A 219 -25.18 21.37 -8.88
N ALA A 220 -25.59 22.13 -7.87
CA ALA A 220 -26.58 21.68 -6.89
C ALA A 220 -27.85 21.15 -7.60
N GLY A 221 -28.37 20.02 -7.14
CA GLY A 221 -29.52 19.33 -7.74
C GLY A 221 -29.16 18.37 -8.88
N THR A 222 -27.89 18.28 -9.30
CA THR A 222 -27.46 17.29 -10.30
C THR A 222 -27.65 15.87 -9.76
N GLN A 223 -28.36 15.04 -10.53
CA GLN A 223 -28.52 13.61 -10.26
C GLN A 223 -27.44 12.80 -10.96
N ILE A 224 -26.88 11.81 -10.26
CA ILE A 224 -25.87 10.89 -10.80
C ILE A 224 -26.31 9.47 -10.45
N GLN A 225 -26.62 8.67 -11.47
CA GLN A 225 -27.09 7.30 -11.32
C GLN A 225 -26.15 6.34 -12.03
N GLN A 226 -25.75 5.27 -11.35
CA GLN A 226 -24.91 4.23 -11.93
C GLN A 226 -25.31 2.85 -11.41
N THR A 227 -25.00 1.83 -12.20
CA THR A 227 -25.22 0.43 -11.83
C THR A 227 -24.02 -0.41 -12.20
N VAL A 228 -23.65 -1.35 -11.33
CA VAL A 228 -22.80 -2.50 -11.65
C VAL A 228 -23.66 -3.77 -11.57
N THR A 229 -23.58 -4.63 -12.58
CA THR A 229 -24.23 -5.94 -12.60
C THR A 229 -23.21 -7.03 -12.87
N ILE A 230 -23.21 -8.08 -12.06
CA ILE A 230 -22.36 -9.25 -12.22
C ILE A 230 -23.25 -10.46 -12.47
N ALA A 231 -22.99 -11.20 -13.53
CA ALA A 231 -23.71 -12.44 -13.83
C ALA A 231 -22.76 -13.51 -14.37
N LYS A 232 -23.08 -14.77 -14.09
CA LYS A 232 -22.40 -15.91 -14.69
C LYS A 232 -23.04 -16.23 -16.04
N HIS A 233 -22.22 -16.56 -17.03
CA HIS A 233 -22.68 -17.11 -18.29
C HIS A 233 -22.01 -18.46 -18.53
N SER A 234 -22.80 -19.54 -18.49
CA SER A 234 -22.39 -20.87 -18.90
C SER A 234 -22.22 -20.87 -20.41
N GLY A 235 -21.07 -21.31 -20.92
CA GLY A 235 -20.72 -21.27 -22.35
C GLY A 235 -21.51 -22.24 -23.24
N LEU A 236 -22.79 -22.50 -22.97
CA LEU A 236 -23.68 -23.31 -23.80
C LEU A 236 -24.80 -22.41 -24.36
N SER A 237 -24.62 -22.02 -25.63
CA SER A 237 -25.56 -21.30 -26.52
C SER A 237 -25.86 -19.82 -26.22
N ILE A 238 -25.71 -19.01 -27.27
CA ILE A 238 -26.21 -17.64 -27.38
C ILE A 238 -27.70 -17.74 -27.74
N GLN A 239 -28.58 -17.51 -26.79
CA GLN A 239 -29.90 -16.92 -27.05
C GLN A 239 -30.09 -15.78 -26.07
N GLU A 240 -30.21 -14.57 -26.61
CA GLU A 240 -30.54 -13.37 -25.84
C GLU A 240 -31.95 -13.49 -25.26
N PRO A 241 -32.19 -13.11 -23.99
CA PRO A 241 -33.54 -12.84 -23.54
C PRO A 241 -33.96 -11.46 -24.03
N GLU A 242 -34.92 -11.43 -24.96
CA GLU A 242 -35.70 -10.25 -25.32
C GLU A 242 -36.39 -9.63 -24.10
N ALA A 243 -36.59 -8.32 -24.20
CA ALA A 243 -37.17 -7.44 -23.21
C ALA A 243 -38.53 -7.91 -22.65
N ALA A 244 -38.65 -7.87 -21.33
CA ALA A 244 -39.93 -7.76 -20.64
C ALA A 244 -39.86 -6.61 -19.62
N LEU A 245 -40.09 -5.39 -20.13
CA LEU A 245 -40.56 -4.26 -19.35
C LEU A 245 -42.05 -4.48 -19.09
N GLY A 246 -42.42 -4.68 -17.83
CA GLY A 246 -43.81 -4.81 -17.39
C GLY A 246 -43.97 -4.41 -15.93
N ASP A 247 -44.70 -3.33 -15.72
CA ASP A 247 -45.12 -2.70 -14.46
C ASP A 247 -45.34 -3.61 -13.24
N ALA A 248 -44.84 -3.16 -12.08
CA ALA A 248 -45.60 -3.20 -10.83
C ALA A 248 -45.01 -2.23 -9.79
N ARG A 249 -45.55 -1.01 -9.75
CA ARG A 249 -45.51 -0.11 -8.58
C ARG A 249 -46.76 -0.34 -7.72
N ARG A 250 -46.59 -0.28 -6.39
CA ARG A 250 -47.56 -0.36 -5.28
C ARG A 250 -47.92 -1.82 -4.90
N GLU A 251 -47.90 -2.26 -3.64
CA GLU A 251 -48.42 -1.62 -2.41
C GLU A 251 -47.61 -1.94 -1.14
N MET A 252 -47.96 -1.19 -0.11
CA MET A 252 -47.30 -0.99 1.18
C MET A 252 -48.08 -1.72 2.29
N SER A 253 -47.37 -2.01 3.40
CA SER A 253 -47.91 -2.30 4.74
C SER A 253 -48.30 -3.74 5.04
N THR A 254 -47.48 -4.42 5.84
CA THR A 254 -47.90 -4.90 7.16
C THR A 254 -46.68 -5.07 8.07
N ARG A 255 -46.72 -4.41 9.23
CA ARG A 255 -45.78 -4.60 10.35
C ARG A 255 -46.12 -5.93 11.02
N HIS A 256 -45.20 -6.88 11.12
CA HIS A 256 -45.29 -7.97 12.09
C HIS A 256 -43.94 -8.24 12.77
N ASN A 257 -44.06 -8.59 14.04
CA ASN A 257 -43.01 -8.58 15.07
C ASN A 257 -41.94 -9.65 14.85
N LEU A 258 -40.71 -9.34 15.26
CA LEU A 258 -39.63 -10.29 15.44
C LEU A 258 -40.02 -11.43 16.40
N PRO A 259 -39.52 -12.65 16.14
CA PRO A 259 -39.01 -13.51 17.19
C PRO A 259 -37.47 -13.44 17.22
N SER A 260 -36.95 -13.34 18.43
CA SER A 260 -35.56 -13.58 18.79
C SER A 260 -35.25 -15.09 18.77
N SER A 261 -34.13 -15.48 18.15
CA SER A 261 -33.26 -16.66 18.46
C SER A 261 -32.35 -16.87 17.24
N ARG A 262 -31.02 -16.86 17.41
CA ARG A 262 -30.18 -18.01 17.80
C ARG A 262 -30.44 -19.23 16.93
N ASP A 263 -29.37 -19.68 16.29
CA ASP A 263 -29.20 -20.94 15.54
C ASP A 263 -29.56 -20.91 14.04
N THR A 264 -28.65 -20.33 13.25
CA THR A 264 -28.48 -20.71 11.84
C THR A 264 -27.38 -21.77 11.77
N PRO A 265 -27.63 -23.00 11.27
CA PRO A 265 -26.58 -24.00 11.09
C PRO A 265 -25.66 -23.57 9.95
N GLN A 266 -24.40 -23.31 10.26
CA GLN A 266 -23.32 -23.13 9.29
C GLN A 266 -23.07 -24.44 8.54
N LEU A 267 -23.67 -24.61 7.36
CA LEU A 267 -23.15 -25.54 6.35
C LEU A 267 -21.99 -24.83 5.63
N MET A 268 -20.84 -24.74 6.31
CA MET A 268 -19.59 -24.36 5.66
C MET A 268 -19.04 -25.60 4.96
N ASP A 269 -18.93 -25.56 3.62
CA ASP A 269 -17.95 -26.39 2.93
C ASP A 269 -16.63 -26.25 3.67
N ALA A 270 -16.00 -27.39 4.01
CA ALA A 270 -14.81 -27.41 4.85
C ALA A 270 -13.70 -26.59 4.19
N VAL A 271 -13.48 -25.36 4.69
CA VAL A 271 -12.41 -24.48 4.23
C VAL A 271 -11.09 -25.25 4.36
N PRO A 272 -10.34 -25.45 3.27
CA PRO A 272 -9.09 -26.19 3.33
C PRO A 272 -8.15 -25.54 4.36
N PRO A 273 -7.38 -26.34 5.12
CA PRO A 273 -6.48 -25.78 6.12
C PRO A 273 -5.45 -24.87 5.46
N LEU A 274 -5.17 -23.73 6.08
CA LEU A 274 -4.12 -22.83 5.62
C LEU A 274 -2.76 -23.53 5.66
N THR A 275 -2.01 -23.48 4.56
CA THR A 275 -0.69 -24.10 4.45
C THR A 275 0.39 -23.10 4.08
N PHE A 276 1.58 -23.27 4.64
CA PHE A 276 2.80 -22.59 4.22
C PHE A 276 3.85 -23.63 3.88
N ALA A 277 4.14 -23.82 2.59
CA ALA A 277 5.03 -24.87 2.09
C ALA A 277 6.40 -24.28 1.75
N ILE A 278 7.47 -24.91 2.24
CA ILE A 278 8.85 -24.48 2.02
C ILE A 278 9.59 -25.54 1.22
N ASP A 279 10.29 -25.11 0.17
CA ASP A 279 11.29 -25.92 -0.52
C ASP A 279 12.67 -25.28 -0.28
N ALA A 280 13.35 -25.77 0.76
CA ALA A 280 14.64 -25.26 1.21
C ALA A 280 15.79 -25.50 0.22
N GLN A 281 15.60 -26.36 -0.78
CA GLN A 281 16.62 -26.64 -1.80
C GLN A 281 16.49 -25.71 -3.00
N ARG A 282 15.30 -25.15 -3.22
CA ARG A 282 15.04 -24.22 -4.32
C ARG A 282 15.32 -22.78 -3.91
N MET A 283 16.56 -22.35 -4.15
CA MET A 283 16.94 -20.94 -4.06
C MET A 283 16.21 -20.13 -5.13
N ILE A 284 15.58 -19.02 -4.72
CA ILE A 284 14.82 -18.14 -5.61
C ILE A 284 15.58 -16.84 -5.88
N ALA A 285 16.08 -16.19 -4.82
CA ALA A 285 16.74 -14.89 -4.93
C ALA A 285 17.70 -14.65 -3.75
N ALA A 286 18.56 -13.64 -3.88
CA ALA A 286 19.24 -13.06 -2.73
C ALA A 286 18.29 -12.11 -1.98
N LEU A 287 18.43 -12.00 -0.66
CA LEU A 287 17.75 -10.95 0.09
C LEU A 287 18.33 -9.58 -0.30
N PRO A 288 17.51 -8.54 -0.55
CA PRO A 288 18.02 -7.19 -0.82
C PRO A 288 18.84 -6.68 0.37
N SER A 289 19.87 -5.88 0.11
CA SER A 289 20.56 -5.19 1.21
C SER A 289 19.62 -4.15 1.84
N ILE A 290 19.55 -4.12 3.17
CA ILE A 290 18.58 -3.32 3.91
C ILE A 290 19.28 -2.09 4.50
N GLY A 291 18.78 -0.89 4.22
CA GLY A 291 19.21 0.36 4.85
C GLY A 291 18.07 1.07 5.59
N LEU A 292 18.41 2.14 6.31
CA LEU A 292 17.47 2.98 7.06
C LEU A 292 17.62 4.45 6.66
N GLY A 293 16.52 5.21 6.65
CA GLY A 293 16.57 6.66 6.47
C GLY A 293 17.02 7.40 7.73
N LEU A 294 17.69 8.53 7.58
CA LEU A 294 17.94 9.45 8.67
C LEU A 294 16.79 10.47 8.75
N PRO A 295 16.26 10.72 9.95
CA PRO A 295 15.17 11.68 10.12
C PRO A 295 15.63 13.12 9.89
N TYR A 296 14.74 13.90 9.28
CA TYR A 296 15.00 15.30 8.94
C TYR A 296 15.07 16.25 10.15
N ALA A 297 14.21 16.07 11.15
CA ALA A 297 13.99 17.03 12.24
C ALA A 297 14.06 16.40 13.64
N GLU A 298 14.75 15.27 13.77
CA GLU A 298 14.93 14.60 15.05
C GLU A 298 16.30 14.95 15.67
N PRO A 299 16.42 14.90 17.01
CA PRO A 299 17.70 15.03 17.69
C PRO A 299 18.76 14.02 17.23
N ALA A 300 20.00 14.22 17.63
CA ALA A 300 21.04 13.21 17.41
C ALA A 300 20.73 11.94 18.22
N LEU A 301 21.13 10.79 17.66
CA LEU A 301 21.00 9.49 18.32
C LEU A 301 21.83 9.44 19.61
N GLY A 302 21.24 8.93 20.69
CA GLY A 302 21.94 8.58 21.92
C GLY A 302 22.57 7.18 21.89
N ASP A 303 23.40 6.87 22.88
CA ASP A 303 24.16 5.61 22.95
C ASP A 303 23.27 4.36 22.98
N GLU A 304 22.13 4.42 23.69
CA GLU A 304 21.17 3.31 23.76
C GLU A 304 20.53 3.02 22.40
N GLU A 305 20.12 4.08 21.68
CA GLU A 305 19.53 3.96 20.35
C GLU A 305 20.57 3.42 19.35
N LEU A 306 21.81 3.90 19.42
CA LEU A 306 22.93 3.38 18.61
C LEU A 306 23.19 1.90 18.90
N ALA A 307 23.19 1.47 20.16
CA ALA A 307 23.38 0.07 20.53
C ALA A 307 22.30 -0.84 19.91
N LEU A 308 21.04 -0.39 19.88
CA LEU A 308 19.94 -1.11 19.24
C LEU A 308 20.08 -1.12 17.71
N LEU A 309 20.38 0.02 17.09
CA LEU A 309 20.52 0.13 15.63
C LEU A 309 21.68 -0.72 15.09
N ARG A 310 22.76 -0.90 15.85
CA ARG A 310 23.86 -1.82 15.49
C ARG A 310 23.41 -3.27 15.34
N LEU A 311 22.31 -3.68 16.00
CA LEU A 311 21.74 -5.03 15.86
C LEU A 311 21.10 -5.24 14.48
N LEU A 312 20.66 -4.17 13.83
CA LEU A 312 20.06 -4.21 12.49
C LEU A 312 21.10 -4.30 11.38
N ARG A 313 22.35 -3.90 11.66
CA ARG A 313 23.47 -3.89 10.69
C ARG A 313 23.05 -3.30 9.33
N PRO A 314 22.55 -2.05 9.30
CA PRO A 314 22.10 -1.44 8.06
C PRO A 314 23.23 -1.44 7.03
N ALA A 315 22.93 -1.83 5.79
CA ALA A 315 23.88 -1.82 4.68
C ALA A 315 24.21 -0.40 4.22
N HIS A 316 23.32 0.55 4.47
CA HIS A 316 23.47 1.97 4.19
C HIS A 316 22.53 2.81 5.07
N LEU A 317 22.89 4.07 5.28
CA LEU A 317 22.00 5.09 5.86
C LEU A 317 21.62 6.08 4.77
N ARG A 318 20.33 6.31 4.56
CA ARG A 318 19.86 7.29 3.59
C ARG A 318 19.73 8.67 4.23
N VAL A 319 20.19 9.71 3.54
CA VAL A 319 19.90 11.11 3.88
C VAL A 319 19.27 11.82 2.67
N ASP A 320 18.12 12.46 2.87
CA ASP A 320 17.47 13.30 1.87
C ASP A 320 17.96 14.75 2.03
N LEU A 321 18.64 15.28 1.01
CA LEU A 321 19.15 16.64 0.98
C LEU A 321 18.44 17.43 -0.11
N ASN A 322 17.55 18.32 0.32
CA ASN A 322 17.13 19.44 -0.51
C ASN A 322 18.20 20.53 -0.41
N LEU A 323 19.05 20.67 -1.43
CA LEU A 323 20.18 21.60 -1.38
C LEU A 323 19.76 23.08 -1.40
N ALA A 324 18.51 23.38 -1.73
CA ALA A 324 17.95 24.73 -1.55
C ALA A 324 17.56 25.04 -0.09
N ASP A 325 17.44 24.02 0.77
CA ASP A 325 17.13 24.22 2.19
C ASP A 325 18.39 24.63 2.96
N ALA A 326 18.33 25.74 3.69
CA ALA A 326 19.45 26.26 4.47
C ALA A 326 19.91 25.30 5.60
N THR A 327 19.10 24.30 5.95
CA THR A 327 19.42 23.32 6.99
C THR A 327 20.19 22.10 6.48
N HIS A 328 20.39 21.95 5.16
CA HIS A 328 21.11 20.82 4.58
C HIS A 328 22.53 20.59 5.15
N PRO A 329 23.34 21.62 5.52
CA PRO A 329 24.66 21.37 6.07
C PRO A 329 24.59 20.67 7.43
N ALA A 330 23.68 21.12 8.31
CA ALA A 330 23.46 20.50 9.61
C ALA A 330 22.91 19.07 9.50
N LEU A 331 22.13 18.78 8.45
CA LEU A 331 21.68 17.42 8.13
C LEU A 331 22.85 16.52 7.73
N LEU A 332 23.75 17.03 6.89
CA LEU A 332 24.93 16.30 6.44
C LEU A 332 25.91 16.02 7.60
N GLU A 333 26.10 16.98 8.51
CA GLU A 333 26.87 16.78 9.74
C GLU A 333 26.26 15.68 10.64
N ARG A 334 24.94 15.69 10.86
CA ARG A 334 24.27 14.61 11.60
C ARG A 334 24.41 13.26 10.90
N ALA A 335 24.34 13.25 9.57
CA ALA A 335 24.58 12.04 8.79
C ALA A 335 26.02 11.53 8.93
N SER A 336 27.01 12.44 9.05
CA SER A 336 28.40 12.09 9.37
C SER A 336 28.50 11.31 10.67
N VAL A 337 27.94 11.89 11.74
CA VAL A 337 28.02 11.29 13.09
C VAL A 337 27.31 9.94 13.12
N ALA A 338 26.13 9.83 12.51
CA ALA A 338 25.39 8.57 12.47
C ALA A 338 26.11 7.49 11.62
N SER A 339 26.69 7.89 10.49
CA SER A 339 27.48 7.02 9.60
C SER A 339 28.69 6.44 10.32
N GLU A 340 29.45 7.28 11.02
CA GLU A 340 30.61 6.87 11.82
C GLU A 340 30.19 5.95 12.99
N ALA A 341 29.16 6.34 13.75
CA ALA A 341 28.73 5.58 14.92
C ALA A 341 28.18 4.18 14.59
N LEU A 342 27.61 4.01 13.39
CA LEU A 342 27.06 2.75 12.89
C LEU A 342 27.99 2.03 11.91
N ASP A 343 29.17 2.58 11.61
CA ASP A 343 30.13 2.05 10.61
C ASP A 343 29.43 1.71 9.28
N THR A 344 28.67 2.68 8.75
CA THR A 344 27.76 2.46 7.62
C THR A 344 27.84 3.60 6.63
N ALA A 345 28.04 3.28 5.35
CA ALA A 345 28.13 4.27 4.27
C ALA A 345 26.76 4.92 3.95
N LEU A 346 26.80 6.12 3.37
CA LEU A 346 25.63 6.93 3.07
C LEU A 346 25.06 6.67 1.66
N GLU A 347 23.74 6.58 1.59
CA GLU A 347 22.95 6.79 0.37
C GLU A 347 22.43 8.23 0.38
N ILE A 348 23.01 9.10 -0.43
CA ILE A 348 22.69 10.53 -0.40
C ILE A 348 21.67 10.84 -1.52
N ALA A 349 20.44 11.12 -1.13
CA ALA A 349 19.37 11.51 -2.04
C ALA A 349 19.36 13.04 -2.23
N LEU A 350 19.79 13.50 -3.40
CA LEU A 350 19.88 14.91 -3.76
C LEU A 350 18.62 15.36 -4.50
N LEU A 351 17.91 16.34 -3.93
CA LEU A 351 16.81 17.02 -4.60
C LEU A 351 17.33 18.33 -5.18
N LEU A 352 17.41 18.42 -6.51
CA LEU A 352 18.05 19.51 -7.25
C LEU A 352 17.05 20.26 -8.14
N ASP A 353 17.34 21.55 -8.37
CA ASP A 353 16.71 22.35 -9.44
C ASP A 353 17.70 22.50 -10.60
N SER A 354 17.21 22.42 -11.83
CA SER A 354 18.07 22.39 -13.02
C SER A 354 18.90 23.67 -13.19
N ALA A 355 18.36 24.84 -12.82
CA ALA A 355 19.07 26.10 -12.95
C ALA A 355 20.14 26.29 -11.87
N ALA A 356 19.90 25.78 -10.66
CA ALA A 356 20.80 25.94 -9.51
C ALA A 356 21.78 24.77 -9.30
N ALA A 357 21.55 23.61 -9.94
CA ALA A 357 22.22 22.35 -9.63
C ALA A 357 23.75 22.44 -9.58
N ARG A 358 24.40 23.16 -10.50
CA ARG A 358 25.85 23.27 -10.52
C ARG A 358 26.41 23.96 -9.27
N ALA A 359 25.80 25.07 -8.87
CA ALA A 359 26.21 25.81 -7.69
C ALA A 359 25.94 25.00 -6.42
N GLU A 360 24.76 24.36 -6.34
CA GLU A 360 24.38 23.51 -5.21
C GLU A 360 25.34 22.32 -5.04
N LEU A 361 25.70 21.64 -6.14
CA LEU A 361 26.60 20.49 -6.12
C LEU A 361 28.05 20.88 -5.76
N LEU A 362 28.54 22.04 -6.22
CA LEU A 362 29.85 22.54 -5.83
C LEU A 362 29.91 22.90 -4.33
N ALA A 363 28.84 23.52 -3.80
CA ALA A 363 28.74 23.80 -2.38
C ALA A 363 28.70 22.52 -1.53
N LEU A 364 27.93 21.52 -1.99
CA LEU A 364 27.91 20.19 -1.38
C LEU A 364 29.30 19.55 -1.41
N ARG A 365 30.02 19.62 -2.55
CA ARG A 365 31.37 19.06 -2.68
C ARG A 365 32.34 19.64 -1.65
N ALA A 366 32.31 20.95 -1.41
CA ALA A 366 33.15 21.58 -0.40
C ALA A 366 32.86 21.06 1.03
N GLN A 367 31.59 20.83 1.36
CA GLN A 367 31.21 20.22 2.66
C GLN A 367 31.68 18.77 2.75
N LEU A 368 31.52 18.00 1.67
CA LEU A 368 31.96 16.61 1.58
C LEU A 368 33.48 16.48 1.76
N ASP A 369 34.28 17.35 1.15
CA ASP A 369 35.75 17.35 1.30
C ASP A 369 36.19 17.63 2.74
N THR A 370 35.37 18.39 3.49
CA THR A 370 35.59 18.68 4.91
C THR A 370 35.23 17.48 5.78
N LEU A 371 34.06 16.87 5.56
CA LEU A 371 33.53 15.80 6.41
C LEU A 371 34.08 14.40 6.08
N ARG A 372 34.58 14.18 4.84
CA ARG A 372 35.15 12.91 4.35
C ARG A 372 34.24 11.70 4.60
N LEU A 373 32.99 11.84 4.18
CA LEU A 373 31.94 10.84 4.36
C LEU A 373 32.11 9.62 3.45
N PRO A 374 31.91 8.40 3.97
CA PRO A 374 31.79 7.22 3.12
C PRO A 374 30.46 7.25 2.38
N VAL A 375 30.49 7.32 1.05
CA VAL A 375 29.27 7.34 0.22
C VAL A 375 29.15 6.03 -0.56
N ALA A 376 28.04 5.33 -0.34
CA ALA A 376 27.69 4.11 -1.08
C ALA A 376 27.06 4.42 -2.43
N ARG A 377 26.24 5.50 -2.51
CA ARG A 377 25.60 5.95 -3.75
C ARG A 377 24.98 7.34 -3.63
N TRP A 378 24.81 7.96 -4.79
CA TRP A 378 24.10 9.20 -5.02
C TRP A 378 22.75 8.90 -5.68
N LEU A 379 21.64 9.32 -5.09
CA LEU A 379 20.33 9.28 -5.76
C LEU A 379 19.98 10.69 -6.22
N ILE A 380 19.96 10.91 -7.53
CA ILE A 380 19.74 12.23 -8.13
C ILE A 380 18.27 12.39 -8.47
N PHE A 381 17.59 13.37 -7.89
CA PHE A 381 16.19 13.68 -8.14
C PHE A 381 15.99 15.15 -8.50
N SER A 382 14.93 15.44 -9.26
CA SER A 382 14.54 16.81 -9.61
C SER A 382 13.45 17.31 -8.65
N ARG A 383 13.52 18.59 -8.29
CA ARG A 383 12.44 19.32 -7.60
C ARG A 383 11.33 19.74 -8.56
N GLU A 384 11.63 19.80 -9.85
CA GLU A 384 10.75 20.30 -10.91
C GLU A 384 10.00 19.17 -11.63
N ARG A 385 10.66 18.01 -11.78
CA ARG A 385 10.17 16.88 -12.57
C ARG A 385 10.01 15.63 -11.70
N PRO A 386 8.98 14.80 -11.94
CA PRO A 386 8.74 13.59 -11.15
C PRO A 386 9.71 12.43 -11.45
N VAL A 387 10.50 12.55 -12.53
CA VAL A 387 11.60 11.65 -12.88
C VAL A 387 12.89 12.45 -13.09
N THR A 388 14.02 11.86 -12.70
CA THR A 388 15.36 12.39 -12.89
C THR A 388 15.67 12.76 -14.35
N PRO A 389 15.91 14.04 -14.66
CA PRO A 389 16.42 14.48 -15.95
C PRO A 389 17.85 13.96 -16.21
N PRO A 390 18.19 13.53 -17.45
CA PRO A 390 19.54 13.07 -17.79
C PRO A 390 20.65 14.05 -17.44
N GLN A 391 20.41 15.35 -17.64
CA GLN A 391 21.40 16.41 -17.45
C GLN A 391 21.84 16.54 -15.99
N LEU A 392 20.93 16.31 -15.04
CA LEU A 392 21.26 16.35 -13.61
C LEU A 392 22.21 15.22 -13.21
N VAL A 393 22.04 14.02 -13.78
CA VAL A 393 22.91 12.87 -13.49
C VAL A 393 24.30 13.10 -14.07
N ILE A 394 24.38 13.60 -15.31
CA ILE A 394 25.65 13.92 -15.98
C ILE A 394 26.42 14.95 -15.14
N LEU A 395 25.76 16.03 -14.73
CA LEU A 395 26.36 17.08 -13.92
C LEU A 395 26.79 16.58 -12.53
N ALA A 396 25.96 15.77 -11.86
CA ALA A 396 26.32 15.17 -10.57
C ALA A 396 27.57 14.28 -10.70
N ARG A 397 27.68 13.50 -11.78
CA ARG A 397 28.89 12.70 -12.04
C ARG A 397 30.12 13.54 -12.29
N GLU A 398 30.02 14.59 -13.10
CA GLU A 398 31.12 15.52 -13.37
C GLU A 398 31.74 16.05 -12.07
N LEU A 399 30.91 16.33 -11.06
CA LEU A 399 31.33 17.04 -9.85
C LEU A 399 31.58 16.14 -8.62
N LEU A 400 31.04 14.93 -8.60
CA LEU A 400 31.08 14.06 -7.41
C LEU A 400 31.71 12.68 -7.64
N ALA A 401 31.97 12.25 -8.89
CA ALA A 401 32.44 10.89 -9.15
C ALA A 401 33.85 10.62 -8.58
N ASP A 402 34.74 11.60 -8.61
CA ASP A 402 36.09 11.51 -8.05
C ASP A 402 36.10 11.50 -6.51
N TYR A 403 35.08 12.06 -5.86
CA TYR A 403 34.94 12.02 -4.40
C TYR A 403 34.73 10.60 -3.88
N ALA A 404 33.84 9.84 -4.55
CA ALA A 404 33.53 8.46 -4.20
C ALA A 404 33.51 7.58 -5.46
N PRO A 405 34.68 7.11 -5.95
CA PRO A 405 34.80 6.43 -7.24
C PRO A 405 33.98 5.14 -7.40
N ASN A 406 33.61 4.50 -6.29
CA ASN A 406 32.80 3.28 -6.27
C ASN A 406 31.31 3.54 -6.01
N ALA A 407 30.91 4.80 -5.78
CA ALA A 407 29.52 5.15 -5.50
C ALA A 407 28.69 5.09 -6.78
N LEU A 408 27.54 4.42 -6.70
CA LEU A 408 26.59 4.38 -7.82
C LEU A 408 25.88 5.72 -7.96
N PHE A 409 25.61 6.15 -9.20
CA PHE A 409 24.72 7.27 -9.49
C PHE A 409 23.35 6.74 -9.93
N GLY A 410 22.43 6.68 -8.98
CA GLY A 410 21.04 6.26 -9.18
C GLY A 410 20.10 7.44 -9.45
N GLY A 411 18.92 7.12 -9.95
CA GLY A 411 17.86 8.08 -10.25
C GLY A 411 16.63 7.36 -10.79
N GLY A 412 15.56 8.09 -11.05
CA GLY A 412 14.25 7.55 -11.34
C GLY A 412 13.21 8.45 -10.68
N SER A 413 12.30 7.88 -9.88
CA SER A 413 11.32 8.66 -9.13
C SER A 413 11.57 8.59 -7.62
N ASN A 414 11.45 9.73 -6.94
CA ASN A 414 11.48 9.81 -5.48
C ASN A 414 10.08 9.55 -4.86
N SER A 415 9.10 9.18 -5.68
CA SER A 415 7.73 8.82 -5.35
C SER A 415 7.30 7.58 -6.12
N ASP A 416 6.23 7.64 -6.90
CA ASP A 416 5.53 6.48 -7.47
C ASP A 416 6.16 5.98 -8.78
N TYR A 417 6.01 4.67 -9.05
CA TYR A 417 6.60 4.02 -10.23
C TYR A 417 6.01 4.48 -11.56
N ILE A 418 4.76 4.94 -11.58
CA ILE A 418 4.12 5.46 -12.80
C ILE A 418 4.97 6.50 -13.54
N PHE A 419 5.69 7.33 -12.79
CA PHE A 419 6.52 8.36 -13.39
C PHE A 419 7.68 7.76 -14.16
N VAL A 420 8.30 6.72 -13.61
CA VAL A 420 9.36 5.94 -14.27
C VAL A 420 8.82 5.28 -15.53
N ASP A 421 7.71 4.55 -15.43
CA ASP A 421 7.10 3.82 -16.56
C ASP A 421 6.71 4.77 -17.71
N ARG A 422 6.26 5.99 -17.41
CA ARG A 422 5.97 7.03 -18.41
C ARG A 422 7.19 7.66 -19.06
N SER A 423 8.38 7.44 -18.50
CA SER A 423 9.61 8.17 -18.86
C SER A 423 10.71 7.26 -19.40
N VAL A 424 10.37 6.03 -19.79
CA VAL A 424 11.30 5.11 -20.46
C VAL A 424 11.60 5.57 -21.91
N PRO A 425 12.83 5.38 -22.44
CA PRO A 425 13.99 4.73 -21.81
C PRO A 425 14.68 5.61 -20.75
N LEU A 426 15.26 4.96 -19.75
CA LEU A 426 15.98 5.63 -18.66
C LEU A 426 17.28 6.31 -19.14
N PRO A 427 17.72 7.41 -18.49
CA PRO A 427 18.99 8.07 -18.83
C PRO A 427 20.17 7.08 -18.83
N ALA A 428 20.98 7.11 -19.89
CA ALA A 428 22.14 6.23 -20.04
C ALA A 428 23.20 6.46 -18.95
N ALA A 429 23.27 7.67 -18.40
CA ALA A 429 24.19 8.04 -17.33
C ALA A 429 23.83 7.43 -15.96
N LEU A 430 22.72 6.71 -15.79
CA LEU A 430 22.37 6.07 -14.51
C LEU A 430 23.07 4.72 -14.33
N ASP A 431 23.66 4.50 -13.16
CA ASP A 431 24.13 3.17 -12.72
C ASP A 431 23.00 2.31 -12.16
N ALA A 432 21.93 2.93 -11.65
CA ALA A 432 20.84 2.24 -10.98
C ALA A 432 19.50 2.97 -11.19
N LEU A 433 18.42 2.20 -11.27
CA LEU A 433 17.05 2.74 -11.21
C LEU A 433 16.60 2.80 -9.75
N SER A 434 16.12 3.95 -9.30
CA SER A 434 15.54 4.14 -7.97
C SER A 434 14.06 4.48 -8.04
N VAL A 435 13.26 3.85 -7.19
CA VAL A 435 11.84 4.14 -7.01
C VAL A 435 11.46 4.06 -5.53
N ALA A 436 10.55 4.92 -5.05
CA ALA A 436 10.02 4.83 -3.70
C ALA A 436 8.72 4.00 -3.69
N ILE A 437 8.37 3.40 -2.54
CA ILE A 437 7.14 2.63 -2.40
C ILE A 437 6.40 3.07 -1.14
N ASN A 438 5.09 3.27 -1.30
CA ASN A 438 4.14 3.39 -0.21
C ASN A 438 2.82 2.70 -0.61
N PRO A 439 2.13 2.00 0.30
CA PRO A 439 0.92 1.24 -0.01
C PRO A 439 -0.38 2.04 0.11
N GLN A 440 -0.33 3.38 0.09
CA GLN A 440 -1.46 4.24 0.50
C GLN A 440 -1.84 5.31 -0.53
N VAL A 441 -1.72 4.99 -1.82
CA VAL A 441 -2.11 5.93 -2.88
C VAL A 441 -3.64 5.95 -3.07
N HIS A 442 -4.26 4.77 -3.15
CA HIS A 442 -5.69 4.67 -3.47
C HIS A 442 -6.57 4.25 -2.29
N ALA A 443 -6.07 3.42 -1.38
CA ALA A 443 -6.78 2.91 -0.23
C ALA A 443 -5.89 2.91 1.02
N PHE A 444 -6.51 2.90 2.20
CA PHE A 444 -5.81 3.20 3.47
C PHE A 444 -6.04 2.16 4.57
N ASP A 445 -7.01 1.27 4.38
CA ASP A 445 -7.35 0.19 5.30
C ASP A 445 -6.31 -0.95 5.25
N ASN A 446 -6.26 -1.73 6.33
CA ASN A 446 -5.24 -2.76 6.51
C ASN A 446 -5.30 -3.85 5.44
N ASP A 447 -6.50 -4.26 5.03
CA ASP A 447 -6.64 -5.27 3.98
C ASP A 447 -6.01 -4.75 2.69
N SER A 448 -6.36 -3.54 2.24
CA SER A 448 -5.76 -2.93 1.06
C SER A 448 -4.23 -2.82 1.13
N LEU A 449 -3.66 -2.49 2.31
CA LEU A 449 -2.21 -2.47 2.49
C LEU A 449 -1.58 -3.86 2.33
N VAL A 450 -2.20 -4.91 2.85
CA VAL A 450 -1.74 -6.30 2.69
C VAL A 450 -1.79 -6.70 1.22
N GLU A 451 -2.85 -6.32 0.51
CA GLU A 451 -2.99 -6.59 -0.91
C GLU A 451 -1.81 -6.05 -1.74
N THR A 452 -1.26 -4.88 -1.38
CA THR A 452 -0.12 -4.27 -2.10
C THR A 452 1.17 -5.10 -2.10
N LEU A 453 1.34 -6.02 -1.13
CA LEU A 453 2.61 -6.70 -0.90
C LEU A 453 3.09 -7.45 -2.14
N ALA A 454 2.22 -8.26 -2.75
CA ALA A 454 2.55 -9.01 -3.96
C ALA A 454 2.86 -8.09 -5.16
N ALA A 455 2.18 -6.95 -5.26
CA ALA A 455 2.39 -5.99 -6.33
C ALA A 455 3.75 -5.26 -6.23
N GLN A 456 4.35 -5.17 -5.03
CA GLN A 456 5.74 -4.67 -4.91
C GLN A 456 6.72 -5.55 -5.70
N GLY A 457 6.54 -6.87 -5.69
CA GLY A 457 7.36 -7.79 -6.46
C GLY A 457 7.15 -7.66 -7.96
N ILE A 458 5.89 -7.48 -8.39
CA ILE A 458 5.53 -7.23 -9.79
C ILE A 458 6.19 -5.92 -10.27
N LEU A 459 6.09 -4.85 -9.49
CA LEU A 459 6.70 -3.56 -9.78
C LEU A 459 8.20 -3.67 -9.94
N VAL A 460 8.90 -4.31 -9.00
CA VAL A 460 10.36 -4.46 -9.09
C VAL A 460 10.77 -5.31 -10.30
N ALA A 461 10.03 -6.38 -10.60
CA ALA A 461 10.29 -7.21 -11.78
C ALA A 461 10.09 -6.42 -13.09
N ASP A 462 9.06 -5.57 -13.14
CA ASP A 462 8.79 -4.66 -14.25
C ASP A 462 9.90 -3.60 -14.40
N ALA A 463 10.30 -2.98 -13.29
CA ALA A 463 11.36 -1.99 -13.22
C ALA A 463 12.70 -2.54 -13.70
N ARG A 464 13.02 -3.80 -13.38
CA ARG A 464 14.25 -4.48 -13.82
C ARG A 464 14.32 -4.60 -15.33
N HIS A 465 13.20 -4.84 -15.99
CA HIS A 465 13.18 -4.90 -17.45
C HIS A 465 13.63 -3.57 -18.07
N TYR A 466 13.15 -2.43 -17.55
CA TYR A 466 13.56 -1.11 -18.03
C TYR A 466 14.97 -0.72 -17.59
N ALA A 467 15.40 -1.18 -16.42
CA ALA A 467 16.75 -0.99 -15.94
C ALA A 467 17.79 -1.79 -16.74
N SER A 468 17.37 -2.84 -17.46
CA SER A 468 18.24 -3.78 -18.15
C SER A 468 19.21 -4.43 -17.14
N ASP A 469 20.53 -4.27 -17.30
CA ASP A 469 21.52 -4.82 -16.37
C ASP A 469 21.74 -3.95 -15.12
N ARG A 470 21.16 -2.74 -15.07
CA ARG A 470 21.31 -1.82 -13.94
C ARG A 470 20.47 -2.29 -12.75
N PRO A 471 21.01 -2.29 -11.52
CA PRO A 471 20.25 -2.67 -10.33
C PRO A 471 19.03 -1.77 -10.10
N VAL A 472 17.95 -2.37 -9.60
CA VAL A 472 16.78 -1.66 -9.07
C VAL A 472 16.94 -1.48 -7.57
N ILE A 473 16.86 -0.23 -7.12
CA ILE A 473 16.92 0.21 -5.73
C ILE A 473 15.54 0.70 -5.33
N VAL A 474 14.99 0.18 -4.23
CA VAL A 474 13.71 0.66 -3.69
C VAL A 474 13.99 1.57 -2.51
N SER A 475 13.88 2.89 -2.70
CA SER A 475 14.32 3.84 -1.70
C SER A 475 13.51 5.15 -1.72
N PRO A 476 12.77 5.48 -0.62
CA PRO A 476 12.47 4.65 0.55
C PRO A 476 11.20 3.79 0.40
N VAL A 477 11.04 2.82 1.31
CA VAL A 477 9.81 2.08 1.60
C VAL A 477 9.20 2.64 2.89
N THR A 478 7.97 3.16 2.81
CA THR A 478 7.25 3.76 3.94
C THR A 478 5.79 3.29 3.96
N LEU A 479 5.11 3.39 5.11
CA LEU A 479 3.67 3.12 5.16
C LEU A 479 2.86 4.26 4.55
N ARG A 480 3.21 5.53 4.84
CA ARG A 480 2.57 6.71 4.23
C ARG A 480 3.47 7.38 3.20
N PRO A 481 2.87 8.08 2.21
CA PRO A 481 3.64 8.92 1.30
C PRO A 481 4.37 10.03 2.07
N ARG A 482 5.57 10.38 1.62
CA ARG A 482 6.37 11.45 2.25
C ARG A 482 5.92 12.85 1.84
N PHE A 483 5.31 12.97 0.67
CA PHE A 483 4.74 14.19 0.09
C PHE A 483 3.71 13.79 -0.99
N ASN A 484 2.86 14.73 -1.42
CA ASN A 484 1.91 14.50 -2.51
C ASN A 484 2.54 14.84 -3.88
N PRO A 485 2.89 13.87 -4.73
CA PRO A 485 3.49 14.16 -6.04
C PRO A 485 2.47 14.71 -7.05
N TYR A 486 1.17 14.63 -6.78
CA TYR A 486 0.09 15.10 -7.67
C TYR A 486 -0.39 16.51 -7.33
N ALA A 487 0.04 17.08 -6.20
CA ALA A 487 -0.30 18.43 -5.81
C ALA A 487 0.21 19.46 -6.82
N THR A 488 -0.56 20.52 -7.04
CA THR A 488 -0.13 21.68 -7.85
C THR A 488 1.01 22.44 -7.16
N ALA A 489 1.81 23.17 -7.93
CA ALA A 489 3.04 23.82 -7.43
C ALA A 489 2.82 24.75 -6.22
N GLU A 490 1.70 25.49 -6.18
CA GLU A 490 1.34 26.36 -5.04
C GLU A 490 1.11 25.55 -3.75
N VAL A 491 0.51 24.36 -3.83
CA VAL A 491 0.23 23.49 -2.69
C VAL A 491 1.48 22.73 -2.23
N ARG A 492 2.34 22.30 -3.17
CA ARG A 492 3.63 21.65 -2.85
C ARG A 492 4.47 22.51 -1.89
N SER A 493 4.48 23.83 -2.08
CA SER A 493 5.20 24.76 -1.19
C SER A 493 4.70 24.79 0.26
N LYS A 494 3.45 24.39 0.51
CA LYS A 494 2.83 24.36 1.86
C LYS A 494 2.97 22.99 2.53
N GLU A 495 3.03 21.91 1.77
CA GLU A 495 3.12 20.52 2.27
C GLU A 495 4.57 20.00 2.43
N SER A 496 5.54 20.58 1.71
CA SER A 496 6.94 20.09 1.66
C SER A 496 7.71 20.23 2.97
N GLY A 497 7.15 20.91 3.97
CA GLY A 497 7.68 20.96 5.31
C GLY A 497 6.83 20.12 6.24
N GLY A 498 7.26 18.90 6.54
CA GLY A 498 6.84 18.14 7.72
C GLY A 498 7.28 18.82 9.03
N ARG A 499 7.11 20.15 9.12
CA ARG A 499 7.31 20.92 10.33
C ARG A 499 6.11 20.60 11.21
N ILE A 500 6.38 19.87 12.30
CA ILE A 500 5.72 20.15 13.57
C ILE A 500 5.79 21.68 13.72
N LYS A 501 4.66 22.37 13.59
CA LYS A 501 4.64 23.81 13.78
C LYS A 501 4.77 24.02 15.28
N ARG A 502 6.02 24.14 15.77
CA ARG A 502 6.26 24.88 17.02
C ARG A 502 5.86 26.32 16.78
N LEU A 503 4.58 26.62 16.95
CA LEU A 503 4.14 27.98 17.25
C LEU A 503 4.76 28.31 18.60
N SER A 504 5.70 29.25 18.60
CA SER A 504 6.43 29.76 19.76
C SER A 504 5.50 30.62 20.63
N ASN A 505 4.40 30.03 21.10
CA ASN A 505 3.43 30.60 22.02
C ASN A 505 2.47 29.50 22.54
N GLY A 506 3.03 28.48 23.18
CA GLY A 506 2.50 27.83 24.40
C GLY A 506 1.10 27.21 24.45
N ASN A 507 0.20 27.35 23.48
CA ASN A 507 -1.22 27.02 23.66
C ASN A 507 -1.91 26.32 22.47
N HIS A 508 -1.17 25.68 21.56
CA HIS A 508 -1.77 24.74 20.60
C HIS A 508 -1.28 23.33 20.84
N ILE A 509 -2.18 22.49 21.36
CA ILE A 509 -1.99 21.05 21.40
C ILE A 509 -2.17 20.56 19.96
N GLU A 510 -1.12 20.03 19.33
CA GLU A 510 -1.27 19.35 18.04
C GLU A 510 -2.24 18.18 18.21
N THR A 511 -3.40 18.26 17.57
CA THR A 511 -4.47 17.24 17.66
C THR A 511 -4.40 16.22 16.52
N GLN A 512 -3.42 16.32 15.63
CA GLN A 512 -3.29 15.48 14.43
C GLN A 512 -1.84 15.06 14.22
N LEU A 513 -1.63 13.84 13.73
CA LEU A 513 -0.31 13.35 13.35
C LEU A 513 0.19 14.09 12.09
N PRO A 514 1.51 14.31 11.93
CA PRO A 514 2.07 14.76 10.66
C PRO A 514 1.61 13.86 9.50
N SER A 515 1.36 14.45 8.33
CA SER A 515 0.77 13.72 7.19
C SER A 515 1.57 12.49 6.75
N SER A 516 2.90 12.53 6.89
CA SER A 516 3.83 11.45 6.57
C SER A 516 4.00 10.40 7.67
N VAL A 517 3.36 10.55 8.83
CA VAL A 517 3.39 9.60 9.94
C VAL A 517 2.21 8.65 9.85
N ASP A 518 2.49 7.35 9.87
CA ASP A 518 1.46 6.31 9.99
C ASP A 518 1.36 5.81 11.43
N ARG A 519 0.17 5.84 11.99
CA ARG A 519 -0.14 5.32 13.33
C ARG A 519 0.09 3.82 13.50
N ARG A 520 0.20 3.07 12.41
CA ARG A 520 0.55 1.64 12.43
C ARG A 520 2.04 1.41 12.65
N GLN A 521 2.91 2.41 12.54
CA GLN A 521 4.36 2.24 12.68
C GLN A 521 4.78 1.43 13.93
N PRO A 522 4.25 1.66 15.15
CA PRO A 522 4.60 0.90 16.34
C PRO A 522 3.80 -0.41 16.52
N SER A 523 3.05 -0.87 15.51
CA SER A 523 2.12 -2.01 15.64
C SER A 523 2.67 -3.35 15.12
N LEU A 524 2.03 -4.46 15.54
CA LEU A 524 2.26 -5.79 14.97
C LEU A 524 1.92 -5.85 13.47
N PHE A 525 0.95 -5.05 13.01
CA PHE A 525 0.61 -4.96 11.59
C PHE A 525 1.79 -4.44 10.76
N ALA A 526 2.48 -3.39 11.21
CA ALA A 526 3.65 -2.89 10.50
C ALA A 526 4.79 -3.91 10.45
N ALA A 527 4.97 -4.73 11.49
CA ALA A 527 5.90 -5.86 11.43
C ALA A 527 5.51 -6.89 10.38
N ALA A 528 4.25 -7.32 10.36
CA ALA A 528 3.71 -8.26 9.38
C ALA A 528 3.86 -7.72 7.94
N TRP A 529 3.50 -6.47 7.70
CA TRP A 529 3.62 -5.82 6.40
C TRP A 529 5.09 -5.65 5.97
N THR A 530 5.99 -5.29 6.89
CA THR A 530 7.44 -5.20 6.61
C THR A 530 7.99 -6.55 6.17
N LEU A 531 7.57 -7.64 6.83
CA LEU A 531 7.96 -9.00 6.45
C LEU A 531 7.52 -9.34 5.02
N GLY A 532 6.25 -9.08 4.68
CA GLY A 532 5.75 -9.30 3.33
C GLY A 532 6.48 -8.43 2.30
N SER A 533 6.75 -7.16 2.62
CA SER A 533 7.50 -6.26 1.74
C SER A 533 8.89 -6.82 1.45
N LEU A 534 9.63 -7.27 2.47
CA LEU A 534 10.94 -7.90 2.31
C LEU A 534 10.88 -9.13 1.39
N LYS A 535 9.87 -9.98 1.56
CA LYS A 535 9.63 -11.14 0.69
C LYS A 535 9.53 -10.70 -0.76
N TYR A 536 8.56 -9.84 -1.08
CA TYR A 536 8.22 -9.53 -2.46
C TYR A 536 9.25 -8.62 -3.15
N LEU A 537 9.90 -7.70 -2.42
CA LEU A 537 11.04 -6.95 -2.98
C LEU A 537 12.19 -7.89 -3.35
N GLY A 538 12.48 -8.90 -2.52
CA GLY A 538 13.47 -9.92 -2.83
C GLY A 538 13.07 -10.80 -4.02
N LEU A 539 11.81 -11.25 -4.09
CA LEU A 539 11.30 -12.04 -5.22
C LEU A 539 11.30 -11.25 -6.54
N GLY A 540 10.99 -9.96 -6.50
CA GLY A 540 11.13 -9.06 -7.66
C GLY A 540 12.60 -8.83 -8.06
N GLY A 541 13.53 -9.09 -7.13
CA GLY A 541 14.97 -8.96 -7.32
C GLY A 541 15.48 -7.53 -7.14
N ALA A 542 14.94 -6.80 -6.17
CA ALA A 542 15.51 -5.54 -5.74
C ALA A 542 16.95 -5.77 -5.25
N ARG A 543 17.88 -4.90 -5.63
CA ARG A 543 19.27 -4.96 -5.15
C ARG A 543 19.35 -4.54 -3.68
N SER A 544 18.58 -3.53 -3.31
CA SER A 544 18.55 -2.97 -1.96
C SER A 544 17.24 -2.26 -1.69
N ALA A 545 16.87 -2.16 -0.42
CA ALA A 545 15.73 -1.39 0.05
C ALA A 545 16.10 -0.50 1.24
N THR A 546 15.58 0.73 1.26
CA THR A 546 15.70 1.64 2.42
C THR A 546 14.37 1.68 3.16
N TYR A 547 14.31 1.11 4.36
CA TYR A 547 13.09 1.06 5.16
C TYR A 547 13.08 2.15 6.21
N TYR A 548 11.97 2.88 6.31
CA TYR A 548 11.67 3.76 7.44
C TYR A 548 12.81 4.73 7.80
N GLU A 549 12.74 5.30 9.00
CA GLU A 549 13.84 6.09 9.58
C GLU A 549 14.56 5.31 10.69
N THR A 550 15.74 5.77 11.11
CA THR A 550 16.46 5.20 12.25
C THR A 550 15.70 5.36 13.56
N HIS A 551 15.05 6.52 13.75
CA HIS A 551 14.35 6.84 14.99
C HIS A 551 13.24 7.88 14.75
N GLY A 552 12.39 8.09 15.76
CA GLY A 552 11.24 9.00 15.70
C GLY A 552 9.96 8.29 15.26
N MET A 553 8.90 9.04 14.99
CA MET A 553 7.57 8.47 14.70
C MET A 553 7.49 7.72 13.37
N ARG A 554 8.42 7.97 12.44
CA ARG A 554 8.60 7.20 11.19
C ARG A 554 9.74 6.19 11.29
N GLY A 555 10.32 6.03 12.48
CA GLY A 555 11.51 5.25 12.71
C GLY A 555 11.26 3.76 12.92
N VAL A 556 12.31 3.05 13.35
CA VAL A 556 12.25 1.68 13.89
C VAL A 556 12.21 1.67 15.43
N LEU A 557 12.51 2.82 16.06
CA LEU A 557 12.47 3.03 17.50
C LEU A 557 12.24 4.51 17.83
N VAL A 558 11.97 4.82 19.09
CA VAL A 558 11.93 6.19 19.63
C VAL A 558 12.48 6.19 21.07
N SER A 559 13.28 7.18 21.44
CA SER A 559 13.76 7.33 22.83
C SER A 559 12.69 7.88 23.77
N ALA A 560 12.86 7.60 25.07
CA ALA A 560 11.99 8.09 26.13
C ALA A 560 11.85 9.61 26.11
N VAL A 561 12.97 10.33 26.14
CA VAL A 561 13.01 11.80 26.10
C VAL A 561 12.23 12.31 24.89
N ARG A 562 12.45 11.71 23.72
CA ARG A 562 11.77 12.14 22.51
C ARG A 562 10.28 11.83 22.53
N SER A 563 9.88 10.69 23.09
CA SER A 563 8.47 10.33 23.23
C SER A 563 7.70 11.28 24.16
N GLU A 564 8.37 11.79 25.20
CA GLU A 564 7.85 12.83 26.10
C GLU A 564 7.76 14.18 25.40
N ASP A 565 8.82 14.60 24.70
CA ASP A 565 8.86 15.87 23.95
C ASP A 565 7.77 15.96 22.87
N LEU A 566 7.47 14.83 22.22
CA LEU A 566 6.42 14.71 21.22
C LEU A 566 5.02 14.58 21.83
N GLY A 567 4.92 14.40 23.15
CA GLY A 567 3.65 14.14 23.83
C GLY A 567 3.00 12.83 23.38
N ILE A 568 3.78 11.83 22.97
CA ILE A 568 3.30 10.50 22.58
C ILE A 568 3.50 9.45 23.68
N SER A 569 4.22 9.82 24.75
CA SER A 569 4.34 9.05 25.99
C SER A 569 3.23 9.37 26.99
N GLY A 570 2.69 8.34 27.65
CA GLY A 570 1.76 8.50 28.77
C GLY A 570 0.31 8.77 28.36
N ALA A 571 -0.63 8.43 29.23
CA ALA A 571 -2.06 8.57 28.95
C ALA A 571 -2.52 10.03 29.13
N GLY A 572 -3.15 10.60 28.10
CA GLY A 572 -3.95 11.83 28.26
C GLY A 572 -3.65 12.96 27.27
N THR A 573 -2.56 12.90 26.52
CA THR A 573 -2.33 13.86 25.43
C THR A 573 -3.17 13.48 24.20
N PRO A 574 -3.57 14.44 23.33
CA PRO A 574 -4.24 14.12 22.07
C PRO A 574 -3.41 13.22 21.15
N LEU A 575 -2.08 13.43 21.05
CA LEU A 575 -1.21 12.61 20.20
C LEU A 575 -1.02 11.18 20.72
N SER A 576 -0.95 10.96 22.04
CA SER A 576 -0.85 9.59 22.60
C SER A 576 -2.08 8.72 22.32
N ARG A 577 -3.23 9.31 21.94
CA ARG A 577 -4.41 8.57 21.46
C ARG A 577 -4.26 8.09 20.02
N LEU A 578 -3.48 8.79 19.22
CA LEU A 578 -3.26 8.51 17.80
C LEU A 578 -1.99 7.69 17.56
N PHE A 579 -0.98 7.87 18.41
CA PHE A 579 0.33 7.22 18.34
C PHE A 579 0.85 7.03 19.76
N SER A 580 0.61 5.85 20.34
CA SER A 580 0.95 5.58 21.75
C SER A 580 2.21 4.73 21.87
N VAL A 581 3.20 5.25 22.60
CA VAL A 581 4.42 4.53 22.97
C VAL A 581 4.70 4.76 24.46
N SER A 582 5.38 3.83 25.12
CA SER A 582 5.75 3.98 26.55
C SER A 582 7.26 4.11 26.67
N GLY A 583 7.74 5.30 27.06
CA GLY A 583 9.17 5.58 27.22
C GLY A 583 9.98 5.30 25.94
N SER A 584 11.19 4.77 26.12
CA SER A 584 11.97 4.26 24.99
C SER A 584 11.28 3.03 24.43
N ALA A 585 10.96 3.07 23.13
CA ALA A 585 10.22 2.01 22.47
C ALA A 585 10.91 1.57 21.18
N VAL A 586 11.20 0.27 21.10
CA VAL A 586 11.52 -0.46 19.86
C VAL A 586 10.21 -0.85 19.19
N PHE A 587 10.01 -0.51 17.91
CA PHE A 587 8.78 -0.88 17.23
C PHE A 587 8.82 -2.35 16.79
N PRO A 588 7.68 -3.08 16.73
CA PRO A 588 7.66 -4.50 16.38
C PRO A 588 8.38 -4.85 15.08
N LEU A 589 8.33 -3.95 14.08
CA LEU A 589 9.04 -4.11 12.81
C LEU A 589 10.57 -4.16 12.96
N PHE A 590 11.14 -3.60 14.03
CA PHE A 590 12.56 -3.73 14.36
C PHE A 590 12.97 -5.20 14.47
N HIS A 591 12.14 -6.04 15.10
CA HIS A 591 12.47 -7.45 15.31
C HIS A 591 12.50 -8.20 13.99
N VAL A 592 11.62 -7.87 13.05
CA VAL A 592 11.65 -8.43 11.69
C VAL A 592 12.96 -8.07 10.99
N LEU A 593 13.36 -6.80 11.05
CA LEU A 593 14.63 -6.34 10.48
C LEU A 593 15.83 -7.01 11.18
N ALA A 594 15.83 -7.10 12.51
CA ALA A 594 16.88 -7.76 13.29
C ALA A 594 16.97 -9.27 13.02
N ASP A 595 15.86 -9.91 12.67
CA ASP A 595 15.78 -11.34 12.39
C ASP A 595 16.22 -11.71 10.98
N VAL A 596 16.27 -10.75 10.06
CA VAL A 596 16.91 -10.94 8.76
C VAL A 596 18.34 -10.40 8.76
N ALA A 597 18.64 -9.45 9.66
CA ALA A 597 19.96 -8.89 9.84
C ALA A 597 21.01 -9.93 10.23
N GLY A 598 22.22 -9.76 9.66
CA GLY A 598 23.40 -10.52 10.05
C GLY A 598 23.46 -11.97 9.55
N ILE A 599 22.46 -12.45 8.81
CA ILE A 599 22.56 -13.74 8.09
C ILE A 599 23.42 -13.51 6.83
N ARG A 600 24.72 -13.79 6.95
CA ARG A 600 25.65 -13.67 5.81
C ARG A 600 25.29 -14.71 4.75
N ALA A 601 25.28 -14.29 3.49
CA ALA A 601 24.98 -15.13 2.33
C ALA A 601 23.61 -15.85 2.43
N ALA A 602 22.61 -15.20 3.05
CA ALA A 602 21.24 -15.69 3.06
C ALA A 602 20.65 -15.66 1.65
N ALA A 603 20.02 -16.76 1.25
CA ALA A 603 19.18 -16.82 0.07
C ALA A 603 17.72 -16.99 0.47
N LEU A 604 16.85 -16.27 -0.22
CA LEU A 604 15.42 -16.54 -0.23
C LEU A 604 15.21 -17.88 -0.93
N VAL A 605 14.54 -18.79 -0.24
CA VAL A 605 14.12 -20.08 -0.81
C VAL A 605 12.62 -20.09 -1.08
N ALA A 606 12.18 -21.00 -1.94
CA ALA A 606 10.78 -21.10 -2.32
C ALA A 606 9.90 -21.33 -1.10
N ALA A 607 8.90 -20.47 -0.92
CA ALA A 607 7.96 -20.54 0.19
C ALA A 607 6.59 -19.98 -0.22
N ASP A 608 5.59 -20.85 -0.27
CA ASP A 608 4.27 -20.57 -0.81
C ASP A 608 3.20 -20.67 0.27
N SER A 609 2.36 -19.64 0.36
CA SER A 609 1.15 -19.62 1.21
C SER A 609 -0.05 -20.01 0.38
N SER A 610 -0.96 -20.81 0.94
CA SER A 610 -2.24 -21.12 0.30
C SER A 610 -3.17 -19.90 0.22
N GLU A 611 -3.03 -18.95 1.15
CA GLU A 611 -3.84 -17.72 1.21
C GLU A 611 -2.97 -16.53 1.64
N PRO A 612 -2.20 -15.93 0.71
CA PRO A 612 -1.24 -14.84 1.00
C PRO A 612 -1.86 -13.59 1.65
N LEU A 613 -3.18 -13.35 1.44
CA LEU A 613 -3.89 -12.24 2.06
C LEU A 613 -4.20 -12.48 3.55
N LEU A 614 -4.17 -13.73 4.01
CA LEU A 614 -4.40 -14.08 5.42
C LEU A 614 -3.10 -14.40 6.14
N ILE A 615 -2.22 -15.17 5.50
CA ILE A 615 -0.92 -15.59 6.05
C ILE A 615 0.12 -15.44 4.96
N ASP A 616 1.25 -14.80 5.26
CA ASP A 616 2.38 -14.81 4.34
C ASP A 616 3.71 -14.74 5.11
N GLY A 617 4.80 -15.06 4.42
CA GLY A 617 6.11 -15.16 5.04
C GLY A 617 7.20 -15.48 4.05
N LEU A 618 8.44 -15.43 4.55
CA LEU A 618 9.64 -15.79 3.79
C LEU A 618 10.47 -16.82 4.53
N ALA A 619 11.24 -17.58 3.76
CA ALA A 619 12.22 -18.52 4.26
C ALA A 619 13.61 -18.14 3.76
N LEU A 620 14.58 -18.13 4.66
CA LEU A 620 15.99 -17.82 4.40
C LEU A 620 16.83 -19.05 4.69
N ALA A 621 17.59 -19.50 3.70
CA ALA A 621 18.59 -20.54 3.86
C ALA A 621 19.99 -19.94 3.79
N TRP A 622 20.88 -20.43 4.65
CA TRP A 622 22.32 -20.14 4.64
C TRP A 622 23.07 -21.38 5.13
N PRO A 623 24.42 -21.43 5.03
CA PRO A 623 25.18 -22.61 5.47
C PRO A 623 24.95 -23.03 6.93
N GLY A 624 24.47 -22.12 7.78
CA GLY A 624 24.19 -22.36 9.19
C GLY A 624 22.73 -22.71 9.51
N GLY A 625 21.83 -22.82 8.52
CA GLY A 625 20.47 -23.31 8.73
C GLY A 625 19.39 -22.64 7.88
N LEU A 626 18.14 -22.88 8.31
CA LEU A 626 16.92 -22.33 7.74
C LEU A 626 16.23 -21.44 8.79
N ARG A 627 15.80 -20.25 8.39
CA ARG A 627 14.95 -19.37 9.19
C ARG A 627 13.66 -19.10 8.43
N VAL A 628 12.54 -19.28 9.10
CA VAL A 628 11.22 -19.02 8.55
C VAL A 628 10.60 -17.92 9.38
N LEU A 629 10.18 -16.84 8.71
CA LEU A 629 9.38 -15.79 9.30
C LEU A 629 7.99 -15.89 8.66
N LEU A 630 6.96 -16.03 9.49
CA LEU A 630 5.57 -16.19 9.07
C LEU A 630 4.70 -15.19 9.82
N ALA A 631 3.90 -14.42 9.09
CA ALA A 631 2.99 -13.43 9.64
C ALA A 631 1.54 -13.81 9.37
N ASN A 632 0.71 -13.58 10.39
CA ASN A 632 -0.73 -13.48 10.23
C ASN A 632 -1.06 -12.05 9.82
N MET A 633 -1.59 -11.88 8.60
CA MET A 633 -1.97 -10.59 8.04
C MET A 633 -3.36 -10.15 8.49
N SER A 634 -4.12 -11.04 9.13
CA SER A 634 -5.49 -10.79 9.55
C SER A 634 -5.61 -10.40 11.02
N ALA A 635 -6.75 -9.82 11.38
CA ALA A 635 -7.09 -9.49 12.76
C ALA A 635 -7.43 -10.70 13.65
N ARG A 636 -7.57 -11.90 13.07
CA ARG A 636 -8.06 -13.10 13.77
C ARG A 636 -6.95 -14.12 13.93
N PRO A 637 -6.89 -14.90 15.02
CA PRO A 637 -5.97 -16.03 15.11
C PRO A 637 -6.16 -17.00 13.95
N GLN A 638 -5.06 -17.50 13.40
CA GLN A 638 -5.06 -18.40 12.26
C GLN A 638 -4.35 -19.70 12.60
N ARG A 639 -4.85 -20.82 12.08
CA ARG A 639 -4.21 -22.14 12.20
C ARG A 639 -3.56 -22.50 10.88
N VAL A 640 -2.23 -22.63 10.89
CA VAL A 640 -1.44 -22.85 9.68
C VAL A 640 -0.62 -24.13 9.81
N ARG A 641 -0.65 -24.96 8.78
CA ARG A 641 0.26 -26.10 8.62
C ARG A 641 1.50 -25.65 7.87
N VAL A 642 2.65 -25.67 8.53
CA VAL A 642 3.94 -25.37 7.90
C VAL A 642 4.60 -26.68 7.44
N ALA A 643 4.89 -26.79 6.15
CA ALA A 643 5.55 -27.94 5.54
C ALA A 643 6.98 -27.58 5.11
N GLY A 644 7.87 -28.58 5.00
CA GLY A 644 9.26 -28.39 4.59
C GLY A 644 10.21 -27.93 5.72
N LEU A 645 9.79 -28.07 6.98
CA LEU A 645 10.67 -27.88 8.14
C LEU A 645 11.46 -29.15 8.45
N ALA A 646 12.60 -28.99 9.12
CA ALA A 646 13.32 -30.10 9.74
C ALA A 646 12.55 -30.70 10.93
N GLU A 647 12.93 -31.89 11.39
CA GLU A 647 12.30 -32.58 12.54
C GLU A 647 12.32 -31.77 13.85
N ARG A 648 13.22 -30.79 13.97
CA ARG A 648 13.32 -29.91 15.14
C ARG A 648 13.34 -28.47 14.67
N ALA A 649 12.51 -27.64 15.30
CA ALA A 649 12.50 -26.20 15.07
C ALA A 649 12.39 -25.44 16.39
N MET A 650 13.01 -24.27 16.44
CA MET A 650 12.78 -23.31 17.51
C MET A 650 11.71 -22.33 17.05
N LEU A 651 10.68 -22.13 17.88
CA LEU A 651 9.58 -21.22 17.59
C LEU A 651 9.65 -20.02 18.53
N ARG A 652 9.65 -18.82 17.96
CA ARG A 652 9.42 -17.57 18.68
C ARG A 652 8.17 -16.90 18.12
N LEU A 653 7.27 -16.45 18.99
CA LEU A 653 6.01 -15.83 18.62
C LEU A 653 5.98 -14.38 19.11
N LEU A 654 6.02 -13.42 18.20
CA LEU A 654 5.77 -12.01 18.49
C LEU A 654 4.26 -11.75 18.34
N ASN A 655 3.56 -11.58 19.46
CA ASN A 655 2.11 -11.39 19.52
C ASN A 655 1.71 -10.30 20.54
N SER A 656 0.40 -10.11 20.75
CA SER A 656 -0.14 -9.13 21.71
C SER A 656 0.32 -9.35 23.14
N ASP A 657 0.56 -10.61 23.54
CA ASP A 657 0.83 -10.97 24.93
C ASP A 657 2.26 -10.57 25.34
N VAL A 658 3.19 -10.59 24.38
CA VAL A 658 4.60 -10.23 24.59
C VAL A 658 4.95 -8.84 24.05
N LEU A 659 4.00 -8.15 23.41
CA LEU A 659 4.24 -6.89 22.71
C LEU A 659 4.85 -5.83 23.63
N ALA A 660 4.32 -5.67 24.84
CA ALA A 660 4.80 -4.67 25.80
C ALA A 660 6.27 -4.92 26.23
N GLU A 661 6.68 -6.18 26.36
CA GLU A 661 8.08 -6.56 26.65
C GLU A 661 8.94 -6.34 25.39
N ALA A 662 8.44 -6.77 24.23
CA ALA A 662 9.15 -6.66 22.97
C ALA A 662 9.38 -5.21 22.52
N MET A 663 8.59 -4.26 23.04
CA MET A 663 8.80 -2.84 22.74
C MET A 663 9.84 -2.19 23.65
N GLN A 664 10.34 -2.82 24.72
CA GLN A 664 11.33 -2.18 25.60
C GLN A 664 12.77 -2.32 25.08
N THR A 665 13.09 -3.41 24.39
CA THR A 665 14.44 -3.72 23.88
C THR A 665 14.36 -4.83 22.82
N ARG A 666 15.51 -5.31 22.32
CA ARG A 666 15.55 -6.49 21.45
C ARG A 666 15.04 -7.73 22.19
N TRP A 667 13.93 -8.28 21.72
CA TRP A 667 13.30 -9.45 22.32
C TRP A 667 13.70 -10.73 21.59
N CYS A 668 14.31 -11.64 22.35
CA CYS A 668 14.83 -12.91 21.81
C CYS A 668 13.89 -14.10 22.06
N GLY A 669 12.72 -13.88 22.67
CA GLY A 669 11.77 -14.93 23.00
C GLY A 669 12.12 -15.70 24.28
N VAL A 670 11.12 -16.39 24.83
CA VAL A 670 11.34 -17.49 25.77
C VAL A 670 11.65 -18.73 24.94
N ASN A 671 12.88 -19.24 25.02
CA ASN A 671 13.33 -20.41 24.26
C ASN A 671 12.59 -21.68 24.71
N ALA A 672 11.40 -21.93 24.18
CA ALA A 672 10.76 -23.23 24.24
C ALA A 672 11.17 -24.02 22.98
N ALA A 673 12.25 -24.79 23.08
CA ALA A 673 12.57 -25.76 22.03
C ALA A 673 11.39 -26.74 21.92
N LYS A 674 10.62 -26.68 20.83
CA LYS A 674 9.59 -27.67 20.54
C LYS A 674 10.23 -28.77 19.69
N ARG A 675 10.20 -30.00 20.20
CA ARG A 675 10.32 -31.18 19.31
C ARG A 675 9.02 -31.20 18.51
N LEU A 676 9.12 -31.01 17.19
CA LEU A 676 7.94 -30.95 16.32
C LEU A 676 7.31 -32.33 16.17
#